data_AF-A0A7X9D687-F1
#
_entry.id   AF-A0A7X9D687-F1
#
_cell.length_a   1.000
_cell.length_b   1.000
_cell.length_c   1.000
_cell.angle_alpha   90.00
_cell.angle_beta   90.00
_cell.angle_gamma   90.00
#
_symmetry.space_group_name_H-M   'P 1'
#
loop_
_entity.id
_entity.type
_entity.pdbx_description
1 polymer ?
#
loop_
_entity_poly.entity_id
_entity_poly.type
_entity_poly.pdbx_seq_one_letter_code
_entity_poly.pdbx_strand_id
1 'polypeptide(L)'
;MKNIIGKLKKLLPYLVAAAIFIILAVAYCHPLLSGKVLQQGDINQWKGMAHEVQEYYKNTGNISNWTGSMFSGMPTYQITNIPPQKGFEGFMHKVQAFIYKLIHLFFDSLLGIIIGYFVGFYILLRAFDINKWLSIVGSIAITFSSYFFIIIVAGHESKALTLGLMAPVIAGFYLIFQKKYLWGVCLTMLFTAFGLYAHPQMSYYIFMMIAVLALAEIWQHIKEKRFKDMAIAISLFAISVLIGAGTGYGKYKSNADYVKETMRGGHSEIVREEAVDSSSQDSGLSFEYATQWSYGIGETFTLMIPNFKGGPSASNLGTDSHFAGALKSRGVDPQAVKYLSSATPTYWGEQPFTAGPVYVGAIVCLLFVLGLCIVKGPYKWGLLIATIFSILLSWGHNLEWFSKLFFNYFPFYNKFRAVSSILVVAQIAMPLLGFLALREIFEGRVGSRELKRSLLIAFGVTGGLSLFFALFGGMIFNFTSSADAYIAAQFPAWFMEALVEQRALMFRSDCLRSFAFIVLASLLIFLFAKKKIKPALFTLILGVLVLGDMWLVNRRYFNENHFVTKKENDLYFQKYAYEEEILKDTDPHFRVLNLTTNTFNESRTSYYLKSIGGYHAAKLRRYQDLIDEHLTQMNMNALNMLNTKYIIVEQDGTAVPMLNEERLGNAWFVDEIILVETPNQESDMLRDIDPATVAVADVKFADF
;
A
#
# COMPACT_ATOMS: atom_id res chain seq x y z
N MET A 1 26.25 -41.36 -12.16
CA MET A 1 26.81 -39.98 -12.07
C MET A 1 26.38 -39.03 -13.20
N LYS A 2 26.52 -39.35 -14.50
CA LYS A 2 26.13 -38.45 -15.61
C LYS A 2 24.67 -37.96 -15.59
N ASN A 3 23.71 -38.80 -15.20
CA ASN A 3 22.29 -38.42 -15.05
C ASN A 3 22.02 -37.47 -13.88
N ILE A 4 22.79 -37.58 -12.78
CA ILE A 4 22.65 -36.71 -11.61
C ILE A 4 23.25 -35.33 -11.94
N ILE A 5 24.41 -35.30 -12.58
CA ILE A 5 25.08 -34.06 -13.04
C ILE A 5 24.21 -33.32 -14.07
N GLY A 6 23.54 -34.05 -14.98
CA GLY A 6 22.61 -33.47 -15.95
C GLY A 6 21.36 -32.84 -15.30
N LYS A 7 20.78 -33.49 -14.28
CA LYS A 7 19.66 -32.93 -13.50
C LYS A 7 20.09 -31.72 -12.66
N LEU A 8 21.26 -31.78 -12.02
CA LEU A 8 21.87 -30.66 -11.28
C LEU A 8 22.09 -29.43 -12.17
N LYS A 9 22.62 -29.61 -13.39
CA LYS A 9 22.79 -28.51 -14.35
C LYS A 9 21.46 -27.85 -14.76
N LYS A 10 20.35 -28.59 -14.79
CA LYS A 10 19.01 -28.03 -15.08
C LYS A 10 18.41 -27.26 -13.90
N LEU A 11 18.71 -27.69 -12.67
CA LEU A 11 18.27 -27.09 -11.41
C LEU A 11 19.11 -25.86 -11.01
N LEU A 12 20.38 -25.81 -11.42
CA LEU A 12 21.33 -24.77 -11.03
C LEU A 12 20.77 -23.32 -11.15
N PRO A 13 20.13 -22.90 -12.25
CA PRO A 13 19.64 -21.53 -12.35
C PRO A 13 18.54 -21.19 -11.33
N TYR A 14 17.74 -22.18 -10.89
CA TYR A 14 16.70 -21.99 -9.89
C TYR A 14 17.30 -21.91 -8.48
N LEU A 15 18.33 -22.72 -8.20
CA LEU A 15 19.08 -22.64 -6.94
C LEU A 15 19.83 -21.30 -6.83
N VAL A 16 20.43 -20.85 -7.94
CA VAL A 16 21.09 -19.53 -7.99
C VAL A 16 20.09 -18.41 -7.84
N ALA A 17 18.91 -18.49 -8.48
CA ALA A 17 17.84 -17.51 -8.28
C ALA A 17 17.43 -17.43 -6.79
N ALA A 18 17.15 -18.58 -6.16
CA ALA A 18 16.79 -18.63 -4.74
C ALA A 18 17.89 -18.04 -3.84
N ALA A 19 19.15 -18.40 -4.07
CA ALA A 19 20.29 -17.86 -3.32
C ALA A 19 20.41 -16.34 -3.48
N ILE A 20 20.31 -15.81 -4.71
CA ILE A 20 20.37 -14.37 -4.97
C ILE A 20 19.21 -13.65 -4.29
N PHE A 21 17.99 -14.18 -4.35
CA PHE A 21 16.82 -13.55 -3.74
C PHE A 21 16.94 -13.50 -2.21
N ILE A 22 17.42 -14.56 -1.58
CA ILE A 22 17.69 -14.58 -0.13
C ILE A 22 18.79 -13.57 0.21
N ILE A 23 19.91 -13.58 -0.51
CA ILE A 23 21.04 -12.66 -0.26
C ILE A 23 20.58 -11.21 -0.39
N LEU A 24 19.81 -10.86 -1.42
CA LEU A 24 19.33 -9.50 -1.62
C LEU A 24 18.35 -9.07 -0.53
N ALA A 25 17.40 -9.93 -0.15
CA ALA A 25 16.46 -9.63 0.92
C ALA A 25 17.17 -9.45 2.28
N VAL A 26 18.08 -10.36 2.62
CA VAL A 26 18.85 -10.31 3.87
C VAL A 26 19.81 -9.11 3.89
N ALA A 27 20.51 -8.83 2.79
CA ALA A 27 21.38 -7.66 2.70
C ALA A 27 20.59 -6.35 2.82
N TYR A 28 19.38 -6.28 2.26
CA TYR A 28 18.54 -5.09 2.32
C TYR A 28 18.04 -4.84 3.75
N CYS A 29 17.62 -5.91 4.40
CA CYS A 29 17.09 -5.91 5.76
C CYS A 29 18.13 -6.40 6.78
N HIS A 30 19.41 -6.12 6.56
CA HIS A 30 20.50 -6.58 7.44
C HIS A 30 20.31 -6.22 8.93
N PRO A 31 19.62 -5.11 9.33
CA PRO A 31 19.38 -4.84 10.75
C PRO A 31 18.61 -5.97 11.46
N LEU A 32 17.81 -6.76 10.73
CA LEU A 32 17.13 -7.94 11.27
C LEU A 32 18.13 -8.99 11.82
N LEU A 33 19.32 -9.10 11.23
CA LEU A 33 20.37 -10.01 11.71
C LEU A 33 20.91 -9.61 13.09
N SER A 34 20.78 -8.33 13.44
CA SER A 34 21.14 -7.79 14.76
C SER A 34 19.99 -7.85 15.77
N GLY A 35 18.89 -8.54 15.43
CA GLY A 35 17.69 -8.63 16.28
C GLY A 35 16.85 -7.36 16.31
N LYS A 36 17.11 -6.39 15.43
CA LYS A 36 16.24 -5.22 15.26
C LYS A 36 14.96 -5.61 14.53
N VAL A 37 13.90 -4.83 14.73
CA VAL A 37 12.59 -5.02 14.10
C VAL A 37 12.21 -3.76 13.33
N LEU A 38 11.41 -3.92 12.28
CA LEU A 38 10.88 -2.79 11.52
C LEU A 38 9.80 -2.10 12.36
N GLN A 39 9.92 -0.78 12.55
CA GLN A 39 8.88 0.00 13.21
C GLN A 39 7.83 0.41 12.18
N GLN A 40 6.59 -0.08 12.34
CA GLN A 40 5.48 0.18 11.43
C GLN A 40 4.30 0.75 12.21
N GLY A 41 3.88 1.97 11.85
CA GLY A 41 2.76 2.67 12.50
C GLY A 41 1.47 1.84 12.48
N ASP A 42 1.09 1.31 11.31
CA ASP A 42 -0.11 0.47 11.15
C ASP A 42 -0.05 -0.81 12.01
N ILE A 43 1.13 -1.42 12.17
CA ILE A 43 1.28 -2.61 13.03
C ILE A 43 1.10 -2.25 14.49
N ASN A 44 1.60 -1.09 14.92
CA ASN A 44 1.39 -0.62 16.28
C ASN A 44 -0.10 -0.32 16.52
N GLN A 45 -0.79 0.30 15.57
CA GLN A 45 -2.24 0.47 15.67
C GLN A 45 -2.95 -0.90 15.78
N TRP A 46 -2.59 -1.86 14.92
CA TRP A 46 -3.15 -3.21 14.99
C TRP A 46 -2.85 -3.97 16.28
N LYS A 47 -1.68 -3.74 16.90
CA LYS A 47 -1.36 -4.31 18.22
C LYS A 47 -2.26 -3.72 19.31
N GLY A 48 -2.56 -2.42 19.27
CA GLY A 48 -3.51 -1.73 20.16
C GLY A 48 -4.92 -2.31 20.05
N MET A 49 -5.55 -2.09 18.90
CA MET A 49 -6.20 -3.14 18.11
C MET A 49 -6.62 -4.44 18.82
N ALA A 50 -5.76 -5.43 18.61
CA ALA A 50 -6.03 -6.84 18.84
C ALA A 50 -5.66 -7.32 20.24
N HIS A 51 -5.08 -6.48 21.10
CA HIS A 51 -4.43 -6.90 22.33
C HIS A 51 -5.35 -7.71 23.24
N GLU A 52 -6.53 -7.17 23.60
CA GLU A 52 -7.51 -7.82 24.49
C GLU A 52 -7.90 -9.22 23.99
N VAL A 53 -8.18 -9.34 22.69
CA VAL A 53 -8.63 -10.60 22.07
C VAL A 53 -7.50 -11.63 22.01
N GLN A 54 -6.27 -11.17 21.73
CA GLN A 54 -5.09 -12.05 21.69
C GLN A 54 -4.73 -12.57 23.08
N GLU A 55 -4.81 -11.71 24.09
CA GLU A 55 -4.57 -12.08 25.48
C GLU A 55 -5.66 -13.04 26.00
N TYR A 56 -6.94 -12.75 25.70
CA TYR A 56 -8.04 -13.65 26.01
C TYR A 56 -7.85 -15.04 25.40
N TYR A 57 -7.48 -15.11 24.12
CA TYR A 57 -7.20 -16.38 23.45
C TYR A 57 -6.00 -17.11 24.05
N LYS A 58 -4.92 -16.39 24.36
CA LYS A 58 -3.72 -16.97 24.98
C LYS A 58 -4.02 -17.58 26.36
N ASN A 59 -4.89 -16.94 27.13
CA ASN A 59 -5.22 -17.36 28.49
C ASN A 59 -6.30 -18.46 28.53
N THR A 60 -7.28 -18.42 27.62
CA THR A 60 -8.45 -19.33 27.67
C THR A 60 -8.44 -20.41 26.59
N GLY A 61 -7.70 -20.22 25.49
CA GLY A 61 -7.78 -21.02 24.27
C GLY A 61 -9.05 -20.78 23.44
N ASN A 62 -9.95 -19.89 23.87
CA ASN A 62 -11.21 -19.57 23.20
C ASN A 62 -11.10 -18.30 22.36
N ILE A 63 -11.76 -18.28 21.21
CA ILE A 63 -11.80 -17.12 20.31
C ILE A 63 -12.98 -16.23 20.73
N SER A 64 -12.72 -14.93 20.96
CA SER A 64 -13.77 -13.93 21.12
C SER A 64 -14.12 -13.30 19.78
N ASN A 65 -15.41 -13.18 19.48
CA ASN A 65 -15.91 -12.47 18.30
C ASN A 65 -16.20 -10.98 18.59
N TRP A 66 -16.00 -10.52 19.83
CA TRP A 66 -16.19 -9.13 20.26
C TRP A 66 -15.01 -8.64 21.12
N THR A 67 -14.59 -7.40 20.92
CA THR A 67 -13.60 -6.70 21.75
C THR A 67 -14.28 -5.53 22.43
N GLY A 68 -14.04 -5.32 23.73
CA GLY A 68 -14.54 -4.18 24.51
C GLY A 68 -13.52 -3.05 24.66
N SER A 69 -12.30 -3.22 24.13
CA SER A 69 -11.17 -2.29 24.28
C SER A 69 -11.26 -0.96 23.53
N MET A 70 -12.11 -0.84 22.50
CA MET A 70 -12.29 0.39 21.71
C MET A 70 -13.71 0.57 21.24
N PHE A 71 -14.08 1.84 21.00
CA PHE A 71 -15.41 2.25 20.53
C PHE A 71 -16.55 1.67 21.37
N SER A 72 -16.31 1.49 22.67
CA SER A 72 -17.21 0.81 23.60
C SER A 72 -17.59 -0.64 23.24
N GLY A 73 -17.01 -1.20 22.18
CA GLY A 73 -17.29 -2.52 21.66
C GLY A 73 -17.21 -2.58 20.14
N MET A 74 -16.50 -3.56 19.58
CA MET A 74 -16.61 -3.88 18.14
C MET A 74 -16.32 -5.34 17.81
N PRO A 75 -16.78 -5.85 16.64
CA PRO A 75 -16.48 -7.21 16.23
C PRO A 75 -14.99 -7.45 15.94
N THR A 76 -14.47 -8.61 16.34
CA THR A 76 -13.04 -8.91 16.26
C THR A 76 -12.58 -9.34 14.88
N TYR A 77 -13.46 -9.91 14.05
CA TYR A 77 -13.07 -10.43 12.72
C TYR A 77 -12.57 -9.34 11.75
N GLN A 78 -12.76 -8.06 12.08
CA GLN A 78 -12.20 -6.91 11.37
C GLN A 78 -10.81 -6.49 11.90
N ILE A 79 -10.51 -6.83 13.15
CA ILE A 79 -9.28 -6.47 13.84
C ILE A 79 -8.27 -7.62 13.79
N THR A 80 -8.67 -8.79 14.23
CA THR A 80 -7.80 -9.96 14.36
C THR A 80 -8.55 -11.21 13.97
N ASN A 81 -7.92 -12.03 13.13
CA ASN A 81 -8.48 -13.30 12.70
C ASN A 81 -7.62 -14.42 13.27
N ILE A 82 -8.06 -15.00 14.39
CA ILE A 82 -7.41 -16.17 14.97
C ILE A 82 -7.75 -17.36 14.08
N PRO A 83 -6.77 -17.98 13.40
CA PRO A 83 -7.05 -19.01 12.42
C PRO A 83 -7.62 -20.28 13.09
N PRO A 84 -8.51 -21.00 12.41
CA PRO A 84 -9.09 -22.24 12.93
C PRO A 84 -7.98 -23.26 13.21
N GLN A 85 -8.02 -23.86 14.41
CA GLN A 85 -6.97 -24.77 14.88
C GLN A 85 -7.33 -26.25 14.68
N LYS A 86 -8.63 -26.58 14.61
CA LYS A 86 -9.16 -27.94 14.59
C LYS A 86 -10.07 -28.15 13.38
N GLY A 87 -10.38 -29.41 13.09
CA GLY A 87 -11.23 -29.79 11.97
C GLY A 87 -10.59 -29.59 10.59
N PHE A 88 -11.41 -29.72 9.55
CA PHE A 88 -10.99 -29.59 8.16
C PHE A 88 -10.42 -28.19 7.86
N GLU A 89 -11.05 -27.14 8.39
CA GLU A 89 -10.56 -25.76 8.23
C GLU A 89 -9.16 -25.57 8.82
N GLY A 90 -8.89 -26.12 10.00
CA GLY A 90 -7.55 -26.06 10.60
C GLY A 90 -6.50 -26.87 9.83
N PHE A 91 -6.88 -28.00 9.23
CA PHE A 91 -6.00 -28.73 8.31
C PHE A 91 -5.68 -27.90 7.06
N MET A 92 -6.71 -27.31 6.42
CA MET A 92 -6.54 -26.47 5.24
C MET A 92 -5.70 -25.23 5.54
N HIS A 93 -5.87 -24.62 6.71
CA HIS A 93 -5.02 -23.52 7.16
C HIS A 93 -3.54 -23.93 7.26
N LYS A 94 -3.24 -25.12 7.80
CA LYS A 94 -1.86 -25.65 7.86
C LYS A 94 -1.28 -25.88 6.46
N VAL A 95 -2.07 -26.40 5.52
CA VAL A 95 -1.66 -26.56 4.12
C VAL A 95 -1.37 -25.20 3.48
N GLN A 96 -2.25 -24.22 3.66
CA GLN A 96 -2.05 -22.86 3.17
C GLN A 96 -0.78 -22.24 3.77
N ALA A 97 -0.57 -22.38 5.08
CA ALA A 97 0.62 -21.89 5.77
C ALA A 97 1.90 -22.55 5.25
N PHE A 98 1.87 -23.86 4.96
CA PHE A 98 3.01 -24.56 4.36
C PHE A 98 3.35 -24.04 2.96
N ILE A 99 2.34 -23.86 2.10
CA ILE A 99 2.56 -23.34 0.74
C ILE A 99 3.03 -21.88 0.79
N TYR A 100 2.46 -21.08 1.68
CA TYR A 100 2.92 -19.73 1.96
C TYR A 100 4.41 -19.73 2.34
N LYS A 101 4.81 -20.58 3.29
CA LYS A 101 6.22 -20.73 3.66
C LYS A 101 7.07 -21.17 2.48
N LEU A 102 6.62 -22.10 1.65
CA LEU A 102 7.35 -22.55 0.47
C LEU A 102 7.61 -21.39 -0.52
N ILE A 103 6.60 -20.56 -0.81
CA ILE A 103 6.73 -19.39 -1.70
C ILE A 103 7.74 -18.38 -1.15
N HIS A 104 7.74 -18.21 0.18
CA HIS A 104 8.64 -17.32 0.90
C HIS A 104 9.96 -17.98 1.31
N LEU A 105 10.28 -19.15 0.74
CA LEU A 105 11.51 -19.92 1.04
C LEU A 105 11.73 -20.17 2.54
N PHE A 106 10.63 -20.35 3.27
CA PHE A 106 10.53 -20.58 4.71
C PHE A 106 10.97 -19.39 5.59
N PHE A 107 11.11 -18.20 5.00
CA PHE A 107 11.25 -16.96 5.76
C PHE A 107 9.86 -16.43 6.14
N ASP A 108 9.68 -16.18 7.43
CA ASP A 108 8.52 -15.45 7.94
C ASP A 108 8.81 -13.93 7.93
N SER A 109 7.79 -13.10 8.16
CA SER A 109 7.88 -11.63 8.29
C SER A 109 8.35 -10.89 7.02
N LEU A 110 8.95 -9.70 7.21
CA LEU A 110 9.48 -8.79 6.18
C LEU A 110 10.32 -9.48 5.09
N LEU A 111 11.23 -10.38 5.48
CA LEU A 111 12.05 -11.12 4.52
C LEU A 111 11.21 -12.02 3.63
N GLY A 112 10.19 -12.66 4.21
CA GLY A 112 9.22 -13.45 3.46
C GLY A 112 8.60 -12.61 2.36
N ILE A 113 7.99 -11.46 2.68
CA ILE A 113 7.33 -10.58 1.70
C ILE A 113 8.24 -10.23 0.51
N ILE A 114 9.48 -9.79 0.78
CA ILE A 114 10.44 -9.41 -0.27
C ILE A 114 10.84 -10.62 -1.12
N ILE A 115 11.08 -11.79 -0.51
CA ILE A 115 11.35 -13.04 -1.25
C ILE A 115 10.14 -13.43 -2.10
N GLY A 116 8.93 -13.25 -1.59
CA GLY A 116 7.67 -13.49 -2.28
C GLY A 116 7.55 -12.68 -3.56
N TYR A 117 7.97 -11.40 -3.54
CA TYR A 117 8.08 -10.58 -4.75
C TYR A 117 9.03 -11.19 -5.77
N PHE A 118 10.27 -11.48 -5.36
CA PHE A 118 11.24 -12.04 -6.29
C PHE A 118 10.74 -13.32 -6.95
N VAL A 119 10.17 -14.24 -6.17
CA VAL A 119 9.63 -15.52 -6.64
C VAL A 119 8.41 -15.30 -7.55
N GLY A 120 7.45 -14.47 -7.13
CA GLY A 120 6.25 -14.17 -7.90
C GLY A 120 6.55 -13.57 -9.27
N PHE A 121 7.42 -12.55 -9.30
CA PHE A 121 7.85 -11.92 -10.55
C PHE A 121 8.76 -12.84 -11.39
N TYR A 122 9.52 -13.74 -10.75
CA TYR A 122 10.32 -14.74 -11.47
C TYR A 122 9.43 -15.71 -12.23
N ILE A 123 8.37 -16.21 -11.57
CA ILE A 123 7.36 -17.08 -12.19
C ILE A 123 6.70 -16.37 -13.37
N LEU A 124 6.32 -15.10 -13.21
CA LEU A 124 5.75 -14.27 -14.27
C LEU A 124 6.67 -14.19 -15.50
N LEU A 125 7.94 -13.79 -15.32
CA LEU A 125 8.87 -13.66 -16.43
C LEU A 125 9.15 -15.01 -17.11
N ARG A 126 9.22 -16.09 -16.32
CA ARG A 126 9.40 -17.45 -16.84
C ARG A 126 8.20 -17.95 -17.64
N ALA A 127 6.99 -17.53 -17.31
CA ALA A 127 5.78 -17.88 -18.08
C ALA A 127 5.83 -17.28 -19.48
N PHE A 128 6.34 -16.05 -19.64
CA PHE A 128 6.57 -15.37 -20.92
C PHE A 128 7.82 -15.86 -21.67
N ASP A 129 8.33 -17.04 -21.33
CA ASP A 129 9.49 -17.68 -21.95
C ASP A 129 10.80 -16.85 -21.94
N ILE A 130 10.91 -15.82 -21.08
CA ILE A 130 12.14 -15.06 -20.87
C ILE A 130 13.16 -15.95 -20.16
N ASN A 131 14.40 -16.05 -20.66
CA ASN A 131 15.36 -17.04 -20.15
C ASN A 131 15.64 -16.93 -18.64
N LYS A 132 16.05 -18.05 -18.02
CA LYS A 132 16.17 -18.17 -16.55
C LYS A 132 17.07 -17.11 -15.91
N TRP A 133 18.12 -16.67 -16.60
CA TRP A 133 19.09 -15.71 -16.08
C TRP A 133 18.58 -14.26 -16.20
N LEU A 134 17.96 -13.89 -17.33
CA LEU A 134 17.30 -12.59 -17.46
C LEU A 134 16.08 -12.49 -16.56
N SER A 135 15.37 -13.60 -16.28
CA SER A 135 14.28 -13.60 -15.31
C SER A 135 14.75 -13.23 -13.90
N ILE A 136 15.97 -13.59 -13.48
CA ILE A 136 16.52 -13.14 -12.19
C ILE A 136 16.66 -11.62 -12.20
N VAL A 137 17.25 -11.06 -13.25
CA VAL A 137 17.46 -9.61 -13.39
C VAL A 137 16.13 -8.85 -13.51
N GLY A 138 15.15 -9.43 -14.20
CA GLY A 138 13.80 -8.83 -14.30
C GLY A 138 13.02 -8.90 -13.01
N SER A 139 13.15 -9.97 -12.23
CA SER A 139 12.58 -10.02 -10.88
C SER A 139 13.19 -8.95 -9.99
N ILE A 140 14.50 -8.68 -10.12
CA ILE A 140 15.18 -7.60 -9.41
C ILE A 140 14.63 -6.24 -9.85
N ALA A 141 14.51 -6.00 -11.16
CA ALA A 141 13.96 -4.76 -11.69
C ALA A 141 12.54 -4.47 -11.16
N ILE A 142 11.66 -5.47 -11.17
CA ILE A 142 10.28 -5.30 -10.72
C ILE A 142 10.23 -5.15 -9.21
N THR A 143 10.84 -6.08 -8.46
CA THR A 143 10.78 -6.11 -6.98
C THR A 143 11.24 -4.79 -6.38
N PHE A 144 12.36 -4.27 -6.86
CA PHE A 144 12.91 -3.00 -6.37
C PHE A 144 12.23 -1.76 -6.96
N SER A 145 11.03 -1.85 -7.54
CA SER A 145 10.25 -0.62 -7.78
C SER A 145 9.85 0.01 -6.45
N SER A 146 9.93 1.33 -6.34
CA SER A 146 9.90 2.01 -5.03
C SER A 146 8.61 1.78 -4.25
N TYR A 147 7.48 1.69 -4.93
CA TYR A 147 6.19 1.50 -4.27
C TYR A 147 6.14 0.21 -3.46
N PHE A 148 6.75 -0.88 -3.96
CA PHE A 148 6.77 -2.19 -3.27
C PHE A 148 7.50 -2.13 -1.92
N PHE A 149 8.47 -1.23 -1.76
CA PHE A 149 9.19 -1.03 -0.50
C PHE A 149 8.52 0.04 0.38
N ILE A 150 7.99 1.11 -0.22
CA ILE A 150 7.28 2.19 0.49
C ILE A 150 6.06 1.62 1.26
N ILE A 151 5.27 0.76 0.63
CA ILE A 151 4.09 0.16 1.30
C ILE A 151 4.45 -0.76 2.47
N ILE A 152 5.63 -1.38 2.44
CA ILE A 152 6.13 -2.22 3.53
C ILE A 152 6.45 -1.34 4.75
N VAL A 153 7.18 -0.24 4.55
CA VAL A 153 7.52 0.70 5.62
C VAL A 153 6.27 1.32 6.24
N ALA A 154 5.25 1.63 5.42
CA ALA A 154 3.97 2.12 5.91
C ALA A 154 3.19 1.10 6.78
N GLY A 155 3.57 -0.19 6.77
CA GLY A 155 2.87 -1.24 7.50
C GLY A 155 1.67 -1.84 6.74
N HIS A 156 1.52 -1.52 5.45
CA HIS A 156 0.50 -2.10 4.59
C HIS A 156 0.91 -3.50 4.08
N GLU A 157 1.21 -4.42 5.00
CA GLU A 157 1.72 -5.75 4.67
C GLU A 157 0.76 -6.57 3.80
N SER A 158 -0.55 -6.36 3.96
CA SER A 158 -1.57 -7.04 3.16
C SER A 158 -1.54 -6.61 1.68
N LYS A 159 -1.37 -5.30 1.40
CA LYS A 159 -1.11 -4.79 0.04
C LYS A 159 0.17 -5.41 -0.50
N ALA A 160 1.21 -5.41 0.33
CA ALA A 160 2.50 -5.90 -0.06
C ALA A 160 2.42 -7.38 -0.46
N LEU A 161 1.76 -8.20 0.36
CA LEU A 161 1.55 -9.62 0.10
C LEU A 161 0.74 -9.88 -1.17
N THR A 162 -0.37 -9.16 -1.38
CA THR A 162 -1.20 -9.31 -2.59
C THR A 162 -0.41 -9.10 -3.86
N LEU A 163 0.49 -8.11 -3.92
CA LEU A 163 1.24 -7.80 -5.14
C LEU A 163 2.19 -8.94 -5.55
N GLY A 164 2.84 -9.61 -4.60
CA GLY A 164 3.71 -10.76 -4.88
C GLY A 164 2.93 -12.01 -5.27
N LEU A 165 1.83 -12.27 -4.56
CA LEU A 165 0.98 -13.44 -4.82
C LEU A 165 0.17 -13.32 -6.11
N MET A 166 -0.23 -12.12 -6.53
CA MET A 166 -1.06 -11.94 -7.73
C MET A 166 -0.26 -11.92 -9.03
N ALA A 167 1.06 -11.72 -8.99
CA ALA A 167 1.90 -11.79 -10.19
C ALA A 167 1.87 -13.19 -10.87
N PRO A 168 1.93 -14.31 -10.14
CA PRO A 168 1.65 -15.66 -10.70
C PRO A 168 0.25 -15.84 -11.30
N VAL A 169 -0.76 -15.05 -10.94
CA VAL A 169 -2.09 -15.12 -11.58
C VAL A 169 -2.02 -14.58 -13.01
N ILE A 170 -1.27 -13.51 -13.25
CA ILE A 170 -0.97 -13.02 -14.61
C ILE A 170 -0.21 -14.08 -15.42
N ALA A 171 0.74 -14.77 -14.77
CA ALA A 171 1.47 -15.89 -15.37
C ALA A 171 0.53 -17.05 -15.74
N GLY A 172 -0.39 -17.40 -14.84
CA GLY A 172 -1.41 -18.42 -15.04
C GLY A 172 -2.33 -18.10 -16.21
N PHE A 173 -2.85 -16.88 -16.27
CA PHE A 173 -3.60 -16.34 -17.40
C PHE A 173 -2.86 -16.57 -18.73
N TYR A 174 -1.61 -16.09 -18.82
CA TYR A 174 -0.80 -16.24 -20.03
C TYR A 174 -0.66 -17.71 -20.45
N LEU A 175 -0.31 -18.60 -19.51
CA LEU A 175 -0.10 -20.02 -19.78
C LEU A 175 -1.36 -20.74 -20.27
N ILE A 176 -2.54 -20.38 -19.78
CA ILE A 176 -3.81 -20.93 -20.26
C ILE A 176 -4.01 -20.59 -21.74
N PHE A 177 -3.78 -19.33 -22.15
CA PHE A 177 -3.87 -18.92 -23.55
C PHE A 177 -2.80 -19.56 -24.44
N GLN A 178 -1.64 -19.89 -23.87
CA GLN A 178 -0.59 -20.69 -24.54
C GLN A 178 -0.85 -22.21 -24.51
N LYS A 179 -2.06 -22.66 -24.15
CA LYS A 179 -2.48 -24.08 -24.05
C LYS A 179 -1.72 -24.92 -23.02
N LYS A 180 -0.95 -24.29 -22.12
CA LYS A 180 -0.29 -24.94 -20.99
C LYS A 180 -1.27 -25.04 -19.81
N TYR A 181 -2.42 -25.68 -20.04
CA TYR A 181 -3.60 -25.62 -19.17
C TYR A 181 -3.32 -26.04 -17.73
N LEU A 182 -2.59 -27.14 -17.51
CA LEU A 182 -2.32 -27.64 -16.16
C LEU A 182 -1.63 -26.58 -15.28
N TRP A 183 -0.51 -26.04 -15.77
CA TRP A 183 0.24 -25.01 -15.04
C TRP A 183 -0.55 -23.71 -14.94
N GLY A 184 -1.24 -23.32 -16.01
CA GLY A 184 -2.04 -22.11 -16.03
C GLY A 184 -3.18 -22.13 -15.00
N VAL A 185 -3.95 -23.23 -14.95
CA VAL A 185 -5.04 -23.45 -14.00
C VAL A 185 -4.50 -23.53 -12.57
N CYS A 186 -3.44 -24.31 -12.32
CA CYS A 186 -2.86 -24.46 -10.97
C CYS A 186 -2.37 -23.11 -10.42
N LEU A 187 -1.63 -22.34 -11.21
CA LEU A 187 -1.14 -21.03 -10.78
C LEU A 187 -2.31 -20.06 -10.54
N THR A 188 -3.25 -19.96 -11.48
CA THR A 188 -4.40 -19.06 -11.36
C THR A 188 -5.23 -19.38 -10.11
N MET A 189 -5.60 -20.65 -9.92
CA MET A 189 -6.47 -21.07 -8.81
C MET A 189 -5.78 -20.89 -7.45
N LEU A 190 -4.54 -21.37 -7.32
CA LEU A 190 -3.79 -21.34 -6.06
C LEU A 190 -3.49 -19.91 -5.61
N PHE A 191 -2.98 -19.08 -6.53
CA PHE A 191 -2.57 -17.73 -6.18
C PHE A 191 -3.74 -16.76 -6.10
N THR A 192 -4.86 -17.02 -6.79
CA THR A 192 -6.12 -16.32 -6.51
C THR A 192 -6.59 -16.62 -5.09
N ALA A 193 -6.57 -17.89 -4.66
CA ALA A 193 -6.98 -18.25 -3.30
C ALA A 193 -6.15 -17.56 -2.21
N PHE A 194 -4.85 -17.37 -2.43
CA PHE A 194 -3.98 -16.73 -1.44
C PHE A 194 -3.93 -15.20 -1.55
N GLY A 195 -3.87 -14.67 -2.77
CA GLY A 195 -3.59 -13.24 -3.02
C GLY A 195 -4.82 -12.37 -3.07
N LEU A 196 -5.96 -12.90 -3.59
CA LEU A 196 -7.17 -12.13 -3.85
C LEU A 196 -7.69 -11.42 -2.60
N TYR A 197 -7.69 -12.16 -1.48
CA TYR A 197 -8.32 -11.77 -0.22
C TYR A 197 -7.43 -10.99 0.74
N ALA A 198 -6.12 -10.95 0.50
CA ALA A 198 -5.24 -10.17 1.35
C ALA A 198 -5.52 -8.66 1.19
N HIS A 199 -5.71 -8.17 -0.04
CA HIS A 199 -6.06 -6.77 -0.27
C HIS A 199 -6.93 -6.57 -1.55
N PRO A 200 -8.25 -6.40 -1.42
CA PRO A 200 -9.18 -6.38 -2.57
C PRO A 200 -8.85 -5.33 -3.64
N GLN A 201 -8.43 -4.11 -3.26
CA GLN A 201 -8.09 -3.05 -4.22
C GLN A 201 -6.88 -3.40 -5.10
N MET A 202 -5.86 -4.04 -4.54
CA MET A 202 -4.65 -4.40 -5.29
C MET A 202 -4.98 -5.54 -6.25
N SER A 203 -5.73 -6.52 -5.77
CA SER A 203 -6.25 -7.60 -6.61
C SER A 203 -7.11 -7.05 -7.76
N TYR A 204 -7.99 -6.08 -7.49
CA TYR A 204 -8.81 -5.43 -8.51
C TYR A 204 -7.95 -4.82 -9.62
N TYR A 205 -6.92 -4.04 -9.28
CA TYR A 205 -6.00 -3.47 -10.27
C TYR A 205 -5.24 -4.52 -11.08
N ILE A 206 -4.83 -5.63 -10.46
CA ILE A 206 -4.22 -6.74 -11.20
C ILE A 206 -5.23 -7.39 -12.15
N PHE A 207 -6.50 -7.56 -11.76
CA PHE A 207 -7.54 -8.04 -12.67
C PHE A 207 -7.86 -7.05 -13.78
N MET A 208 -7.78 -5.73 -13.55
CA MET A 208 -7.88 -4.73 -14.63
C MET A 208 -6.74 -4.91 -15.63
N MET A 209 -5.50 -5.12 -15.16
CA MET A 209 -4.37 -5.44 -16.03
C MET A 209 -4.63 -6.72 -16.84
N ILE A 210 -5.11 -7.78 -16.19
CA ILE A 210 -5.45 -9.05 -16.86
C ILE A 210 -6.57 -8.83 -17.89
N ALA A 211 -7.58 -8.01 -17.60
CA ALA A 211 -8.64 -7.69 -18.53
C ALA A 211 -8.10 -7.01 -19.79
N VAL A 212 -7.18 -6.05 -19.65
CA VAL A 212 -6.49 -5.42 -20.80
C VAL A 212 -5.70 -6.46 -21.61
N LEU A 213 -4.98 -7.37 -20.95
CA LEU A 213 -4.27 -8.46 -21.63
C LEU A 213 -5.23 -9.45 -22.30
N ALA A 214 -6.39 -9.70 -21.71
CA ALA A 214 -7.45 -10.53 -22.27
C ALA A 214 -8.02 -9.93 -23.55
N LEU A 215 -8.22 -8.61 -23.62
CA LEU A 215 -8.61 -7.95 -24.86
C LEU A 215 -7.58 -8.17 -25.97
N ALA A 216 -6.29 -8.12 -25.63
CA ALA A 216 -5.21 -8.36 -26.58
C ALA A 216 -5.21 -9.81 -27.11
N GLU A 217 -5.44 -10.79 -26.24
CA GLU A 217 -5.57 -12.21 -26.59
C GLU A 217 -6.84 -12.53 -27.39
N ILE A 218 -7.98 -11.97 -26.97
CA ILE A 218 -9.27 -12.11 -27.67
C ILE A 218 -9.15 -11.58 -29.09
N TRP A 219 -8.58 -10.39 -29.27
CA TRP A 219 -8.37 -9.80 -30.59
C TRP A 219 -7.51 -10.71 -31.49
N GLN A 220 -6.42 -11.27 -30.95
CA GLN A 220 -5.57 -12.19 -31.71
C GLN A 220 -6.33 -13.46 -32.12
N HIS A 221 -7.07 -14.06 -31.20
CA HIS A 221 -7.82 -15.30 -31.47
C HIS A 221 -8.97 -15.09 -32.45
N ILE A 222 -9.65 -13.94 -32.40
CA ILE A 222 -10.67 -13.57 -33.40
C ILE A 222 -10.01 -13.43 -34.78
N LYS A 223 -8.90 -12.70 -34.87
CA LYS A 223 -8.17 -12.48 -36.13
C LYS A 223 -7.68 -13.79 -36.75
N GLU A 224 -7.22 -14.71 -35.92
CA GLU A 224 -6.71 -16.03 -36.34
C GLU A 224 -7.82 -17.10 -36.46
N LYS A 225 -9.09 -16.73 -36.24
CA LYS A 225 -10.26 -17.63 -36.26
C LYS A 225 -10.15 -18.82 -35.28
N ARG A 226 -9.43 -18.66 -34.16
CA ARG A 226 -9.22 -19.67 -33.12
C ARG A 226 -10.27 -19.61 -31.99
N PHE A 227 -11.55 -19.57 -32.35
CA PHE A 227 -12.65 -19.35 -31.40
C PHE A 227 -12.78 -20.43 -30.31
N LYS A 228 -12.58 -21.70 -30.67
CA LYS A 228 -12.64 -22.82 -29.72
C LYS A 228 -11.55 -22.70 -28.65
N ASP A 229 -10.33 -22.42 -29.07
CA ASP A 229 -9.19 -22.23 -28.15
C ASP A 229 -9.45 -21.06 -27.20
N MET A 230 -9.98 -19.95 -27.73
CA MET A 230 -10.33 -18.77 -26.96
C MET A 230 -11.40 -19.07 -25.91
N ALA A 231 -12.50 -19.74 -26.30
CA ALA A 231 -13.57 -20.12 -25.39
C ALA A 231 -13.08 -21.05 -24.27
N ILE A 232 -12.25 -22.03 -24.60
CA ILE A 232 -11.62 -22.92 -23.61
C ILE A 232 -10.73 -22.12 -22.66
N ALA A 233 -9.87 -21.23 -23.17
CA ALA A 233 -8.96 -20.45 -22.36
C ALA A 233 -9.69 -19.51 -21.40
N ILE A 234 -10.69 -18.76 -21.90
CA ILE A 234 -11.53 -17.88 -21.08
C ILE A 234 -12.27 -18.68 -20.01
N SER A 235 -12.87 -19.81 -20.38
CA SER A 235 -13.62 -20.66 -19.44
C SER A 235 -12.71 -21.22 -18.35
N LEU A 236 -11.54 -21.75 -18.71
CA LEU A 236 -10.59 -22.29 -17.74
C LEU A 236 -10.07 -21.21 -16.80
N PHE A 237 -9.76 -20.02 -17.32
CA PHE A 237 -9.33 -18.90 -16.47
C PHE A 237 -10.44 -18.45 -15.53
N ALA A 238 -11.65 -18.23 -16.04
CA ALA A 238 -12.80 -17.82 -15.23
C ALA A 238 -13.14 -18.85 -14.15
N ILE A 239 -13.20 -20.14 -14.49
CA ILE A 239 -13.44 -21.23 -13.52
C ILE A 239 -12.31 -21.27 -12.48
N SER A 240 -11.06 -21.11 -12.87
CA SER A 240 -9.92 -21.11 -11.94
C SER A 240 -9.99 -19.94 -10.95
N VAL A 241 -10.35 -18.75 -11.43
CA VAL A 241 -10.55 -17.56 -10.59
C VAL A 241 -11.76 -17.76 -9.68
N LEU A 242 -12.88 -18.29 -10.17
CA LEU A 242 -14.08 -18.54 -9.37
C LEU A 242 -13.84 -19.58 -8.28
N ILE A 243 -13.12 -20.67 -8.57
CA ILE A 243 -12.77 -21.68 -7.56
C ILE A 243 -11.79 -21.10 -6.53
N GLY A 244 -10.74 -20.40 -7.01
CA GLY A 244 -9.78 -19.73 -6.12
C GLY A 244 -10.47 -18.71 -5.22
N ALA A 245 -11.36 -17.91 -5.78
CA ALA A 245 -12.20 -16.99 -5.03
C ALA A 245 -13.15 -17.74 -4.07
N GLY A 246 -13.79 -18.83 -4.49
CA GLY A 246 -14.72 -19.58 -3.64
C GLY A 246 -14.14 -19.96 -2.27
N THR A 247 -12.82 -20.18 -2.18
CA THR A 247 -12.13 -20.49 -0.91
C THR A 247 -12.22 -19.41 0.18
N GLY A 248 -12.51 -18.16 -0.18
CA GLY A 248 -12.63 -17.03 0.75
C GLY A 248 -14.04 -16.48 0.94
N TYR A 249 -15.06 -17.13 0.39
CA TYR A 249 -16.43 -16.61 0.35
C TYR A 249 -16.99 -16.23 1.73
N GLY A 250 -16.79 -17.07 2.75
CA GLY A 250 -17.29 -16.80 4.11
C GLY A 250 -16.75 -15.50 4.71
N LYS A 251 -15.46 -15.21 4.48
CA LYS A 251 -14.84 -13.93 4.90
C LYS A 251 -15.43 -12.75 4.15
N TYR A 252 -15.64 -12.90 2.84
CA TYR A 252 -16.22 -11.85 2.01
C TYR A 252 -17.66 -11.55 2.39
N LYS A 253 -18.51 -12.56 2.57
CA LYS A 253 -19.91 -12.36 2.96
C LYS A 253 -20.00 -11.63 4.29
N SER A 254 -19.21 -12.04 5.28
CA SER A 254 -19.13 -11.39 6.59
C SER A 254 -18.68 -9.94 6.47
N ASN A 255 -17.65 -9.66 5.65
CA ASN A 255 -17.19 -8.29 5.40
C ASN A 255 -18.23 -7.45 4.64
N ALA A 256 -18.93 -8.04 3.66
CA ALA A 256 -19.93 -7.35 2.86
C ALA A 256 -21.17 -6.98 3.69
N ASP A 257 -21.57 -7.83 4.63
CA ASP A 257 -22.64 -7.51 5.58
C ASP A 257 -22.15 -6.46 6.57
N TYR A 258 -20.94 -6.59 7.10
CA TYR A 258 -20.37 -5.61 8.03
C TYR A 258 -20.24 -4.21 7.42
N VAL A 259 -19.73 -4.09 6.18
CA VAL A 259 -19.52 -2.78 5.51
C VAL A 259 -20.81 -1.95 5.44
N LYS A 260 -21.98 -2.59 5.32
CA LYS A 260 -23.29 -1.91 5.34
C LYS A 260 -23.60 -1.22 6.66
N GLU A 261 -22.95 -1.63 7.74
CA GLU A 261 -23.13 -1.06 9.08
C GLU A 261 -22.01 -0.07 9.45
N THR A 262 -21.05 0.17 8.56
CA THR A 262 -19.87 1.01 8.84
C THR A 262 -19.97 2.40 8.25
N MET A 263 -19.12 3.32 8.70
CA MET A 263 -18.95 4.66 8.11
C MET A 263 -18.62 4.68 6.60
N ARG A 264 -18.27 3.53 5.98
CA ARG A 264 -17.95 3.42 4.54
C ARG A 264 -19.12 3.04 3.65
N GLY A 265 -20.18 2.47 4.22
CA GLY A 265 -21.28 1.88 3.45
C GLY A 265 -22.64 1.93 4.15
N GLY A 266 -22.67 2.23 5.45
CA GLY A 266 -23.88 2.49 6.22
C GLY A 266 -24.27 3.96 6.17
N HIS A 267 -25.58 4.17 6.09
CA HIS A 267 -26.18 5.49 6.08
C HIS A 267 -26.28 6.01 7.51
N SER A 268 -25.97 7.30 7.71
CA SER A 268 -26.34 7.97 8.95
C SER A 268 -27.84 8.08 9.01
N GLU A 269 -28.41 7.78 10.17
CA GLU A 269 -29.82 8.09 10.44
C GLU A 269 -29.97 9.57 10.86
N ILE A 270 -28.86 10.27 11.18
CA ILE A 270 -28.83 11.68 11.58
C ILE A 270 -28.56 12.55 10.34
N VAL A 271 -29.50 13.42 9.99
CA VAL A 271 -29.42 14.29 8.80
C VAL A 271 -29.48 15.75 9.22
N ARG A 272 -28.37 16.49 9.15
CA ARG A 272 -28.32 17.94 9.43
C ARG A 272 -28.49 18.74 8.13
N GLU A 273 -29.28 19.81 8.13
CA GLU A 273 -29.55 20.65 6.95
C GLU A 273 -28.28 21.29 6.34
N GLU A 274 -27.24 21.55 7.14
CA GLU A 274 -25.96 22.11 6.67
C GLU A 274 -25.00 21.08 6.06
N ALA A 275 -25.25 19.77 6.25
CA ALA A 275 -24.37 18.69 5.77
C ALA A 275 -24.69 18.22 4.33
N VAL A 276 -25.76 18.75 3.73
CA VAL A 276 -26.37 18.28 2.48
C VAL A 276 -25.42 18.33 1.26
N ASP A 277 -24.36 19.15 1.30
CA ASP A 277 -23.41 19.29 0.18
C ASP A 277 -22.20 18.33 0.23
N SER A 278 -22.01 17.53 1.29
CA SER A 278 -20.82 16.67 1.45
C SER A 278 -21.12 15.16 1.53
N SER A 279 -22.38 14.78 1.68
CA SER A 279 -22.83 13.39 1.73
C SER A 279 -23.73 13.06 0.54
N SER A 280 -23.16 13.00 -0.66
CA SER A 280 -23.89 12.57 -1.85
C SER A 280 -24.43 11.14 -1.67
N GLN A 281 -25.75 11.03 -1.79
CA GLN A 281 -26.67 9.91 -1.57
C GLN A 281 -26.41 8.56 -2.30
N ASP A 282 -25.20 8.27 -2.76
CA ASP A 282 -24.92 7.04 -3.50
C ASP A 282 -24.17 5.98 -2.67
N SER A 283 -24.46 4.71 -2.96
CA SER A 283 -23.79 3.57 -2.34
C SER A 283 -22.29 3.54 -2.69
N GLY A 284 -21.43 4.24 -1.93
CA GLY A 284 -20.00 4.37 -2.22
C GLY A 284 -19.28 5.41 -1.37
N LEU A 285 -17.97 5.56 -1.57
CA LEU A 285 -17.25 6.74 -1.09
C LEU A 285 -17.69 7.97 -1.90
N SER A 286 -17.46 9.19 -1.40
CA SER A 286 -17.57 10.38 -2.26
C SER A 286 -16.42 10.41 -3.27
N PHE A 287 -16.64 11.06 -4.43
CA PHE A 287 -15.63 11.14 -5.48
C PHE A 287 -14.38 11.89 -4.99
N GLU A 288 -14.57 12.97 -4.25
CA GLU A 288 -13.52 13.82 -3.67
C GLU A 288 -12.65 13.00 -2.71
N TYR A 289 -13.28 12.21 -1.84
CA TYR A 289 -12.55 11.35 -0.90
C TYR A 289 -11.81 10.21 -1.61
N ALA A 290 -12.43 9.57 -2.60
CA ALA A 290 -11.81 8.50 -3.36
C ALA A 290 -10.59 8.99 -4.15
N THR A 291 -10.69 10.21 -4.71
CA THR A 291 -9.64 10.88 -5.50
C THR A 291 -8.74 11.81 -4.66
N GLN A 292 -8.79 11.73 -3.33
CA GLN A 292 -7.97 12.55 -2.46
C GLN A 292 -6.45 12.34 -2.68
N TRP A 293 -6.01 11.11 -2.94
CA TRP A 293 -4.64 10.80 -3.41
C TRP A 293 -4.65 10.57 -4.92
N SER A 294 -4.86 11.67 -5.65
CA SER A 294 -4.67 11.70 -7.09
C SER A 294 -3.22 12.04 -7.41
N TYR A 295 -2.69 11.34 -8.41
CA TYR A 295 -1.36 11.58 -8.91
C TYR A 295 -1.34 12.83 -9.78
N GLY A 296 -0.42 13.75 -9.53
CA GLY A 296 -0.23 14.92 -10.39
C GLY A 296 0.21 14.49 -11.79
N ILE A 297 -0.23 15.19 -12.83
CA ILE A 297 0.13 14.84 -14.23
C ILE A 297 1.65 14.81 -14.39
N GLY A 298 2.33 15.79 -13.82
CA GLY A 298 3.80 15.86 -13.81
C GLY A 298 4.48 14.78 -12.96
N GLU A 299 3.80 14.21 -11.95
CA GLU A 299 4.35 13.11 -11.13
C GLU A 299 4.58 11.84 -11.96
N THR A 300 3.96 11.72 -13.14
CA THR A 300 4.20 10.63 -14.10
C THR A 300 5.69 10.46 -14.45
N PHE A 301 6.46 11.55 -14.47
CA PHE A 301 7.90 11.49 -14.74
C PHE A 301 8.69 10.86 -13.59
N THR A 302 8.11 10.72 -12.39
CA THR A 302 8.78 10.02 -11.30
C THR A 302 8.94 8.52 -11.55
N LEU A 303 8.24 7.95 -12.54
CA LEU A 303 8.51 6.58 -13.02
C LEU A 303 9.97 6.42 -13.49
N MET A 304 10.57 7.49 -14.03
CA MET A 304 11.93 7.54 -14.57
C MET A 304 12.90 8.41 -13.77
N ILE A 305 12.43 9.43 -13.06
CA ILE A 305 13.26 10.41 -12.33
C ILE A 305 12.73 10.52 -10.88
N PRO A 306 13.34 9.87 -9.88
CA PRO A 306 12.71 9.68 -8.56
C PRO A 306 12.20 10.97 -7.91
N ASN A 307 13.05 12.00 -7.78
CA ASN A 307 12.69 13.28 -7.18
C ASN A 307 12.08 14.30 -8.18
N PHE A 308 11.39 13.85 -9.24
CA PHE A 308 10.79 14.78 -10.21
C PHE A 308 9.80 15.77 -9.57
N LYS A 309 9.09 15.35 -8.52
CA LYS A 309 8.22 16.19 -7.67
C LYS A 309 8.66 16.20 -6.19
N GLY A 310 9.95 15.99 -5.97
CA GLY A 310 10.54 15.86 -4.64
C GLY A 310 10.49 14.43 -4.08
N GLY A 311 10.90 14.30 -2.82
CA GLY A 311 10.91 13.04 -2.07
C GLY A 311 9.62 12.84 -1.27
N PRO A 312 9.68 12.18 -0.11
CA PRO A 312 8.54 12.08 0.81
C PRO A 312 8.18 13.45 1.38
N SER A 313 6.94 13.60 1.84
CA SER A 313 6.46 14.82 2.50
C SER A 313 7.24 15.20 3.75
N ALA A 314 7.95 14.24 4.36
CA ALA A 314 8.97 14.51 5.38
C ALA A 314 10.23 13.72 5.01
N SER A 315 11.27 14.44 4.58
CA SER A 315 12.54 13.85 4.15
C SER A 315 13.62 14.10 5.20
N ASN A 316 14.37 13.05 5.53
CA ASN A 316 15.61 13.21 6.27
C ASN A 316 16.74 13.53 5.29
N LEU A 317 17.11 14.81 5.21
CA LEU A 317 18.19 15.31 4.35
C LEU A 317 19.58 15.21 5.00
N GLY A 318 19.63 14.96 6.31
CA GLY A 318 20.87 15.02 7.09
C GLY A 318 21.43 16.44 7.22
N THR A 319 22.48 16.56 8.03
CA THR A 319 23.10 17.86 8.37
C THR A 319 24.04 18.40 7.30
N ASP A 320 24.29 17.64 6.24
CA ASP A 320 25.24 17.99 5.16
C ASP A 320 24.51 18.44 3.88
N SER A 321 23.19 18.54 3.92
CA SER A 321 22.38 19.03 2.80
C SER A 321 22.56 20.53 2.55
N HIS A 322 22.18 20.99 1.35
CA HIS A 322 22.19 22.42 1.02
C HIS A 322 21.27 23.21 1.96
N PHE A 323 20.09 22.65 2.25
CA PHE A 323 19.16 23.20 3.23
C PHE A 323 19.79 23.33 4.63
N ALA A 324 20.43 22.27 5.14
CA ALA A 324 21.14 22.33 6.42
C ALA A 324 22.28 23.34 6.40
N GLY A 325 23.01 23.45 5.29
CA GLY A 325 24.06 24.46 5.09
C GLY A 325 23.52 25.89 5.16
N ALA A 326 22.36 26.15 4.55
CA ALA A 326 21.67 27.42 4.61
C ALA A 326 21.20 27.76 6.04
N LEU A 327 20.72 26.78 6.81
CA LEU A 327 20.37 27.00 8.22
C LEU A 327 21.62 27.35 9.05
N LYS A 328 22.73 26.62 8.85
CA LYS A 328 24.00 26.86 9.55
C LYS A 328 24.58 28.24 9.24
N SER A 329 24.55 28.67 7.97
CA SER A 329 25.10 29.99 7.57
C SER A 329 24.32 31.16 8.16
N ARG A 330 23.07 30.92 8.60
CA ARG A 330 22.21 31.90 9.27
C ARG A 330 22.24 31.83 10.80
N GLY A 331 23.11 30.99 11.37
CA GLY A 331 23.31 30.90 12.82
C GLY A 331 22.22 30.12 13.57
N VAL A 332 21.45 29.27 12.88
CA VAL A 332 20.48 28.37 13.54
C VAL A 332 21.22 27.35 14.41
N ASP A 333 20.73 27.14 15.63
CA ASP A 333 21.32 26.22 16.60
C ASP A 333 21.51 24.79 16.01
N PRO A 334 22.64 24.10 16.27
CA PRO A 334 22.91 22.78 15.70
C PRO A 334 21.83 21.72 15.95
N GLN A 335 21.17 21.74 17.11
CA GLN A 335 20.08 20.82 17.44
C GLN A 335 18.83 21.16 16.62
N ALA A 336 18.51 22.44 16.45
CA ALA A 336 17.44 22.89 15.58
C ALA A 336 17.72 22.55 14.09
N VAL A 337 18.97 22.72 13.61
CA VAL A 337 19.38 22.31 12.26
C VAL A 337 19.12 20.82 12.06
N LYS A 338 19.56 19.98 13.01
CA LYS A 338 19.35 18.54 12.95
C LYS A 338 17.86 18.18 12.91
N TYR A 339 17.05 18.82 13.74
CA TYR A 339 15.60 18.62 13.79
C TYR A 339 14.93 19.00 12.46
N LEU A 340 15.12 20.23 11.99
CA LEU A 340 14.53 20.74 10.74
C LEU A 340 15.00 19.96 9.49
N SER A 341 16.24 19.47 9.50
CA SER A 341 16.79 18.67 8.40
C SER A 341 16.33 17.20 8.42
N SER A 342 15.79 16.71 9.55
CA SER A 342 15.32 15.33 9.69
C SER A 342 13.91 15.10 9.13
N ALA A 343 13.12 16.16 8.98
CA ALA A 343 11.74 16.13 8.52
C ALA A 343 11.44 17.25 7.51
N THR A 344 12.36 17.52 6.58
CA THR A 344 12.22 18.60 5.61
C THR A 344 11.12 18.29 4.58
N PRO A 345 10.19 19.22 4.30
CA PRO A 345 9.10 19.00 3.36
C PRO A 345 9.57 19.14 1.90
N THR A 346 10.23 18.11 1.38
CA THR A 346 10.79 18.15 0.01
C THR A 346 9.76 17.87 -1.08
N TYR A 347 8.62 17.26 -0.73
CA TYR A 347 7.54 17.00 -1.67
C TYR A 347 6.86 18.30 -2.11
N TRP A 348 6.66 18.46 -3.43
CA TRP A 348 5.98 19.62 -4.03
C TRP A 348 5.01 19.22 -5.15
N GLY A 349 4.49 17.99 -5.07
CA GLY A 349 3.43 17.53 -5.95
C GLY A 349 2.03 17.91 -5.45
N GLU A 350 1.02 17.27 -6.04
CA GLU A 350 -0.39 17.60 -5.84
C GLU A 350 -1.09 16.72 -4.80
N GLN A 351 -0.43 15.65 -4.32
CA GLN A 351 -1.00 14.80 -3.28
C GLN A 351 -0.97 15.51 -1.90
N PRO A 352 -1.89 15.22 -0.99
CA PRO A 352 -1.87 15.78 0.36
C PRO A 352 -0.58 15.45 1.12
N PHE A 353 -0.12 14.20 0.96
CA PHE A 353 1.19 13.76 1.38
C PHE A 353 1.59 12.49 0.62
N THR A 354 2.89 12.19 0.62
CA THR A 354 3.43 10.94 0.09
C THR A 354 4.61 10.42 0.92
N ALA A 355 4.71 9.09 1.01
CA ALA A 355 5.87 8.40 1.58
C ALA A 355 7.01 8.22 0.56
N GLY A 356 6.80 8.58 -0.71
CA GLY A 356 7.81 8.56 -1.76
C GLY A 356 7.20 8.47 -3.17
N PRO A 357 8.03 8.64 -4.21
CA PRO A 357 7.59 8.57 -5.60
C PRO A 357 7.27 7.14 -6.02
N VAL A 358 6.58 7.00 -7.15
CA VAL A 358 6.43 5.72 -7.84
C VAL A 358 7.52 5.61 -8.91
N TYR A 359 8.66 5.02 -8.54
CA TYR A 359 9.83 4.84 -9.39
C TYR A 359 9.93 3.42 -9.92
N VAL A 360 10.00 3.29 -11.25
CA VAL A 360 10.07 2.00 -11.97
C VAL A 360 11.49 1.70 -12.47
N GLY A 361 12.35 2.71 -12.57
CA GLY A 361 13.74 2.56 -12.99
C GLY A 361 14.04 3.27 -14.30
N ALA A 362 15.16 4.00 -14.34
CA ALA A 362 15.60 4.69 -15.56
C ALA A 362 15.97 3.68 -16.65
N ILE A 363 16.63 2.58 -16.28
CA ILE A 363 16.95 1.48 -17.19
C ILE A 363 15.68 0.79 -17.67
N VAL A 364 14.70 0.59 -16.79
CA VAL A 364 13.43 -0.05 -17.13
C VAL A 364 12.63 0.81 -18.11
N CYS A 365 12.58 2.13 -17.93
CA CYS A 365 11.97 3.05 -18.88
C CYS A 365 12.64 2.99 -20.26
N LEU A 366 13.98 2.94 -20.32
CA LEU A 366 14.71 2.75 -21.57
C LEU A 366 14.32 1.42 -22.25
N LEU A 367 14.31 0.32 -21.49
CA LEU A 367 13.95 -1.00 -22.00
C LEU A 367 12.48 -1.06 -22.45
N PHE A 368 11.59 -0.37 -21.74
CA PHE A 368 10.17 -0.26 -22.10
C PHE A 368 9.99 0.40 -23.46
N VAL A 369 10.60 1.57 -23.68
CA VAL A 369 10.54 2.27 -24.98
C VAL A 369 11.20 1.44 -26.07
N LEU A 370 12.33 0.78 -25.78
CA LEU A 370 12.96 -0.15 -26.71
C LEU A 370 12.02 -1.32 -27.06
N GLY A 371 11.32 -1.87 -26.07
CA GLY A 371 10.31 -2.93 -26.25
C GLY A 371 9.15 -2.49 -27.13
N LEU A 372 8.70 -1.24 -27.00
CA LEU A 372 7.71 -0.66 -27.93
C LEU A 372 8.22 -0.58 -29.36
N CYS A 373 9.52 -0.53 -29.61
CA CYS A 373 10.05 -0.53 -30.97
C CYS A 373 10.22 -1.94 -31.54
N ILE A 374 10.70 -2.91 -30.75
CA ILE A 374 11.16 -4.21 -31.28
C ILE A 374 10.25 -5.40 -30.99
N VAL A 375 9.46 -5.36 -29.91
CA VAL A 375 8.56 -6.47 -29.56
C VAL A 375 7.38 -6.48 -30.53
N LYS A 376 7.00 -7.67 -30.99
CA LYS A 376 5.88 -7.87 -31.91
C LYS A 376 4.75 -8.62 -31.22
N GLY A 377 3.56 -8.54 -31.79
CA GLY A 377 2.37 -9.24 -31.30
C GLY A 377 1.51 -8.41 -30.34
N PRO A 378 0.38 -8.97 -29.89
CA PRO A 378 -0.64 -8.24 -29.15
C PRO A 378 -0.17 -7.86 -27.74
N TYR A 379 0.70 -8.66 -27.12
CA TYR A 379 1.22 -8.38 -25.77
C TYR A 379 1.99 -7.07 -25.66
N LYS A 380 2.67 -6.61 -26.72
CA LYS A 380 3.25 -5.26 -26.75
C LYS A 380 2.18 -4.20 -26.52
N TRP A 381 1.08 -4.30 -27.27
CA TRP A 381 -0.01 -3.33 -27.20
C TRP A 381 -0.80 -3.47 -25.90
N GLY A 382 -1.07 -4.70 -25.44
CA GLY A 382 -1.71 -4.94 -24.16
C GLY A 382 -0.93 -4.33 -22.98
N LEU A 383 0.40 -4.50 -22.95
CA LEU A 383 1.24 -3.92 -21.89
C LEU A 383 1.34 -2.39 -22.00
N LEU A 384 1.38 -1.83 -23.22
CA LEU A 384 1.33 -0.38 -23.43
C LEU A 384 0.00 0.19 -22.95
N ILE A 385 -1.12 -0.42 -23.36
CA ILE A 385 -2.47 0.01 -22.96
C ILE A 385 -2.60 -0.09 -21.46
N ALA A 386 -2.17 -1.18 -20.82
CA ALA A 386 -2.23 -1.32 -19.36
C ALA A 386 -1.40 -0.23 -18.64
N THR A 387 -0.22 0.11 -19.18
CA THR A 387 0.62 1.18 -18.63
C THR A 387 -0.05 2.54 -18.75
N ILE A 388 -0.47 2.93 -19.96
CA ILE A 388 -1.16 4.22 -20.20
C ILE A 388 -2.43 4.29 -19.37
N PHE A 389 -3.22 3.22 -19.38
CA PHE A 389 -4.46 3.10 -18.63
C PHE A 389 -4.25 3.35 -17.13
N SER A 390 -3.24 2.71 -16.53
CA SER A 390 -2.91 2.92 -15.12
C SER A 390 -2.46 4.34 -14.82
N ILE A 391 -1.69 4.97 -15.72
CA ILE A 391 -1.26 6.38 -15.54
C ILE A 391 -2.48 7.32 -15.59
N LEU A 392 -3.32 7.19 -16.62
CA LEU A 392 -4.50 8.04 -16.77
C LEU A 392 -5.46 7.91 -15.59
N LEU A 393 -5.67 6.68 -15.09
CA LEU A 393 -6.56 6.44 -13.96
C LEU A 393 -5.93 6.89 -12.62
N SER A 394 -4.60 6.85 -12.51
CA SER A 394 -3.89 7.36 -11.33
C SER A 394 -4.04 8.87 -11.15
N TRP A 395 -4.28 9.61 -12.24
CA TRP A 395 -4.43 11.07 -12.20
C TRP A 395 -5.70 11.53 -11.47
N GLY A 396 -6.71 10.66 -11.28
CA GLY A 396 -7.84 10.97 -10.40
C GLY A 396 -8.53 12.29 -10.71
N HIS A 397 -8.56 13.22 -9.76
CA HIS A 397 -9.16 14.55 -9.93
C HIS A 397 -8.42 15.41 -10.97
N ASN A 398 -7.16 15.12 -11.29
CA ASN A 398 -6.43 15.79 -12.36
C ASN A 398 -6.88 15.35 -13.76
N LEU A 399 -7.73 14.31 -13.85
CA LEU A 399 -8.42 13.89 -15.07
C LEU A 399 -9.85 13.45 -14.74
N GLU A 400 -10.65 14.36 -14.19
CA GLU A 400 -11.96 14.04 -13.60
C GLU A 400 -12.88 13.25 -14.53
N TRP A 401 -13.03 13.65 -15.80
CA TRP A 401 -13.97 13.00 -16.71
C TRP A 401 -13.67 11.50 -16.88
N PHE A 402 -12.38 11.15 -16.93
CA PHE A 402 -11.94 9.77 -17.06
C PHE A 402 -12.13 9.02 -15.75
N SER A 403 -11.78 9.65 -14.62
CA SER A 403 -11.97 9.05 -13.30
C SER A 403 -13.45 8.84 -12.96
N LYS A 404 -14.33 9.78 -13.30
CA LYS A 404 -15.80 9.69 -13.13
C LYS A 404 -16.42 8.57 -13.97
N LEU A 405 -15.89 8.28 -15.17
CA LEU A 405 -16.31 7.13 -15.98
C LEU A 405 -16.13 5.81 -15.22
N PHE A 406 -14.98 5.62 -14.56
CA PHE A 406 -14.74 4.42 -13.75
C PHE A 406 -15.53 4.46 -12.44
N PHE A 407 -15.57 5.62 -11.80
CA PHE A 407 -16.28 5.80 -10.54
C PHE A 407 -17.77 5.47 -10.63
N ASN A 408 -18.43 5.95 -11.67
CA ASN A 408 -19.88 5.85 -11.79
C ASN A 408 -20.34 4.53 -12.43
N TYR A 409 -19.52 3.92 -13.29
CA TYR A 409 -19.95 2.77 -14.10
C TYR A 409 -19.20 1.46 -13.85
N PHE A 410 -17.96 1.49 -13.31
CA PHE A 410 -17.23 0.25 -13.07
C PHE A 410 -17.59 -0.37 -11.72
N PRO A 411 -17.91 -1.68 -11.69
CA PRO A 411 -18.34 -2.35 -10.47
C PRO A 411 -17.26 -2.29 -9.40
N PHE A 412 -17.68 -1.99 -8.17
CA PHE A 412 -16.85 -1.85 -6.96
C PHE A 412 -15.80 -0.73 -6.97
N TYR A 413 -15.61 0.00 -8.08
CA TYR A 413 -14.56 1.01 -8.17
C TYR A 413 -14.76 2.16 -7.17
N ASN A 414 -16.01 2.57 -6.96
CA ASN A 414 -16.41 3.59 -5.98
C ASN A 414 -16.22 3.19 -4.51
N LYS A 415 -15.70 1.98 -4.24
CA LYS A 415 -15.36 1.49 -2.89
C LYS A 415 -13.89 1.66 -2.52
N PHE A 416 -13.05 2.09 -3.46
CA PHE A 416 -11.61 2.22 -3.26
C PHE A 416 -11.17 3.66 -3.07
N ARG A 417 -10.20 3.87 -2.16
CA ARG A 417 -9.55 5.17 -1.88
C ARG A 417 -8.14 5.17 -2.48
N ALA A 418 -7.62 6.34 -2.83
CA ALA A 418 -6.26 6.52 -3.31
C ALA A 418 -6.00 5.86 -4.67
N VAL A 419 -6.59 6.46 -5.71
CA VAL A 419 -6.47 6.03 -7.11
C VAL A 419 -5.03 5.96 -7.62
N SER A 420 -4.10 6.73 -7.05
CA SER A 420 -2.67 6.68 -7.41
C SER A 420 -2.04 5.29 -7.28
N SER A 421 -2.58 4.44 -6.39
CA SER A 421 -2.08 3.08 -6.16
C SER A 421 -2.24 2.13 -7.35
N ILE A 422 -3.03 2.48 -8.38
CA ILE A 422 -3.11 1.69 -9.62
C ILE A 422 -1.78 1.65 -10.39
N LEU A 423 -0.84 2.55 -10.12
CA LEU A 423 0.49 2.56 -10.74
C LEU A 423 1.33 1.30 -10.45
N VAL A 424 0.88 0.42 -9.55
CA VAL A 424 1.41 -0.96 -9.45
C VAL A 424 1.32 -1.72 -10.78
N VAL A 425 0.31 -1.42 -11.60
CA VAL A 425 0.15 -1.99 -12.94
C VAL A 425 1.28 -1.54 -13.85
N ALA A 426 1.62 -0.25 -13.88
CA ALA A 426 2.77 0.27 -14.64
C ALA A 426 4.09 -0.35 -14.17
N GLN A 427 4.27 -0.51 -12.86
CA GLN A 427 5.46 -1.13 -12.25
C GLN A 427 5.65 -2.61 -12.63
N ILE A 428 4.60 -3.30 -13.07
CA ILE A 428 4.70 -4.67 -13.60
C ILE A 428 4.78 -4.67 -15.12
N ALA A 429 3.92 -3.90 -15.80
CA ALA A 429 3.78 -3.91 -17.25
C ALA A 429 5.02 -3.37 -17.97
N MET A 430 5.60 -2.27 -17.48
CA MET A 430 6.77 -1.65 -18.09
C MET A 430 8.01 -2.55 -18.11
N PRO A 431 8.47 -3.09 -16.96
CA PRO A 431 9.57 -4.04 -16.94
C PRO A 431 9.23 -5.33 -17.70
N LEU A 432 8.02 -5.86 -17.61
CA LEU A 432 7.66 -7.07 -18.39
C LEU A 432 7.89 -6.85 -19.90
N LEU A 433 7.44 -5.72 -20.46
CA LEU A 433 7.70 -5.39 -21.87
C LEU A 433 9.20 -5.15 -22.14
N GLY A 434 9.90 -4.50 -21.22
CA GLY A 434 11.34 -4.29 -21.34
C GLY A 434 12.15 -5.58 -21.39
N PHE A 435 11.79 -6.58 -20.58
CA PHE A 435 12.45 -7.88 -20.59
C PHE A 435 12.01 -8.78 -21.76
N LEU A 436 10.81 -8.59 -22.29
CA LEU A 436 10.42 -9.14 -23.60
C LEU A 436 11.31 -8.57 -24.72
N ALA A 437 11.65 -7.28 -24.67
CA ALA A 437 12.59 -6.67 -25.61
C ALA A 437 13.97 -7.36 -25.56
N LEU A 438 14.50 -7.58 -24.35
CA LEU A 438 15.76 -8.29 -24.15
C LEU A 438 15.70 -9.74 -24.64
N ARG A 439 14.56 -10.42 -24.47
CA ARG A 439 14.33 -11.76 -25.03
C ARG A 439 14.48 -11.77 -26.54
N GLU A 440 13.81 -10.85 -27.26
CA GLU A 440 13.91 -10.75 -28.72
C GLU A 440 15.35 -10.49 -29.21
N ILE A 441 16.12 -9.69 -28.46
CA ILE A 441 17.54 -9.43 -28.75
C ILE A 441 18.39 -10.69 -28.52
N PHE A 442 18.20 -11.40 -27.41
CA PHE A 442 18.94 -12.62 -27.07
C PHE A 442 18.69 -13.77 -28.04
N GLU A 443 17.46 -13.87 -28.55
CA GLU A 443 17.06 -14.89 -29.51
C GLU A 443 17.45 -14.53 -30.95
N GLY A 444 18.07 -13.36 -31.18
CA GLY A 444 18.52 -12.93 -32.50
C GLY A 444 17.38 -12.61 -33.47
N ARG A 445 16.18 -12.31 -32.95
CA ARG A 445 14.97 -12.06 -33.75
C ARG A 445 14.92 -10.63 -34.33
N VAL A 446 15.84 -9.76 -33.91
CA VAL A 446 15.91 -8.35 -34.31
C VAL A 446 17.17 -8.10 -35.15
N GLY A 447 17.00 -7.49 -36.33
CA GLY A 447 18.12 -7.16 -37.21
C GLY A 447 19.00 -6.04 -36.63
N SER A 448 20.31 -6.04 -36.96
CA SER A 448 21.24 -5.04 -36.40
C SER A 448 20.87 -3.59 -36.72
N ARG A 449 20.34 -3.32 -37.93
CA ARG A 449 19.88 -1.98 -38.34
C ARG A 449 18.64 -1.54 -37.55
N GLU A 450 17.68 -2.45 -37.39
CA GLU A 450 16.46 -2.23 -36.61
C GLU A 450 16.81 -1.95 -35.15
N LEU A 451 17.63 -2.80 -34.53
CA LEU A 451 18.07 -2.62 -33.14
C LEU A 451 18.79 -1.29 -32.93
N LYS A 452 19.70 -0.88 -33.83
CA LYS A 452 20.38 0.41 -33.72
C LYS A 452 19.39 1.58 -33.77
N ARG A 453 18.44 1.56 -34.71
CA ARG A 453 17.41 2.61 -34.84
C ARG A 453 16.53 2.66 -33.59
N SER A 454 16.03 1.52 -33.15
CA SER A 454 15.16 1.40 -31.97
C SER A 454 15.85 1.83 -30.69
N LEU A 455 17.14 1.50 -30.54
CA LEU A 455 17.95 1.93 -29.40
C LEU A 455 18.18 3.45 -29.41
N LEU A 456 18.43 4.06 -30.58
CA LEU A 456 18.55 5.51 -30.70
C LEU A 456 17.25 6.24 -30.36
N ILE A 457 16.10 5.69 -30.75
CA ILE A 457 14.78 6.23 -30.37
C ILE A 457 14.59 6.12 -28.86
N ALA A 458 14.82 4.94 -28.29
CA ALA A 458 14.65 4.71 -26.85
C ALA A 458 15.58 5.61 -26.01
N PHE A 459 16.84 5.74 -26.44
CA PHE A 459 17.81 6.66 -25.82
C PHE A 459 17.40 8.13 -25.99
N GLY A 460 16.99 8.54 -27.19
CA GLY A 460 16.56 9.91 -27.46
C GLY A 460 15.34 10.31 -26.65
N VAL A 461 14.36 9.42 -26.49
CA VAL A 461 13.17 9.68 -25.67
C VAL A 461 13.56 9.72 -24.18
N THR A 462 14.19 8.68 -23.65
CA THR A 462 14.41 8.60 -22.19
C THR A 462 15.60 9.44 -21.72
N GLY A 463 16.74 9.28 -22.38
CA GLY A 463 17.96 10.04 -22.09
C GLY A 463 17.84 11.50 -22.49
N GLY A 464 17.24 11.79 -23.66
CA GLY A 464 17.00 13.17 -24.10
C GLY A 464 16.07 13.92 -23.14
N LEU A 465 14.96 13.32 -22.70
CA LEU A 465 14.08 13.94 -21.70
C LEU A 465 14.80 14.14 -20.35
N SER A 466 15.55 13.16 -19.88
CA SER A 466 16.32 13.27 -18.63
C SER A 466 17.33 14.42 -18.68
N LEU A 467 18.07 14.54 -19.79
CA LEU A 467 19.04 15.62 -19.97
C LEU A 467 18.34 16.98 -20.16
N PHE A 468 17.25 17.03 -20.91
CA PHE A 468 16.45 18.24 -21.08
C PHE A 468 15.99 18.79 -19.73
N PHE A 469 15.39 17.95 -18.89
CA PHE A 469 14.97 18.37 -17.56
C PHE A 469 16.16 18.74 -16.66
N ALA A 470 17.29 18.04 -16.74
CA ALA A 470 18.48 18.40 -15.97
C ALA A 470 19.02 19.81 -16.29
N LEU A 471 18.89 20.25 -17.55
CA LEU A 471 19.42 21.52 -18.03
C LEU A 471 18.41 22.67 -17.90
N PHE A 472 17.14 22.41 -18.22
CA PHE A 472 16.10 23.43 -18.36
C PHE A 472 15.03 23.36 -17.26
N GLY A 473 15.00 22.32 -16.43
CA GLY A 473 13.95 22.16 -15.41
C GLY A 473 13.88 23.31 -14.40
N GLY A 474 15.03 23.93 -14.07
CA GLY A 474 15.07 25.12 -13.21
C GLY A 474 14.39 26.37 -13.79
N MET A 475 14.21 26.41 -15.11
CA MET A 475 13.49 27.49 -15.80
C MET A 475 12.00 27.17 -15.98
N ILE A 476 11.63 25.89 -15.89
CA ILE A 476 10.28 25.38 -16.15
C ILE A 476 9.46 25.30 -14.86
N PHE A 477 10.10 24.97 -13.73
CA PHE A 477 9.44 24.72 -12.45
C PHE A 477 9.84 25.73 -11.39
N ASN A 478 8.89 26.10 -10.53
CA ASN A 478 9.10 26.96 -9.36
C ASN A 478 9.43 26.20 -8.08
N PHE A 479 9.26 24.86 -8.07
CA PHE A 479 9.52 23.97 -6.94
C PHE A 479 8.76 24.31 -5.65
N THR A 480 7.57 24.92 -5.77
CA THR A 480 6.68 25.25 -4.66
C THR A 480 5.48 24.31 -4.59
N SER A 481 4.86 24.22 -3.41
CA SER A 481 3.67 23.41 -3.11
C SER A 481 2.55 24.24 -2.48
N SER A 482 1.32 23.72 -2.46
CA SER A 482 0.21 24.36 -1.73
C SER A 482 0.43 24.39 -0.21
N ALA A 483 1.17 23.43 0.34
CA ALA A 483 1.53 23.37 1.76
C ALA A 483 2.54 24.46 2.17
N ASP A 484 3.23 25.08 1.21
CA ASP A 484 4.27 26.07 1.48
C ASP A 484 3.70 27.38 2.07
N ALA A 485 2.41 27.67 1.87
CA ALA A 485 1.76 28.85 2.44
C ALA A 485 1.83 28.87 3.97
N TYR A 486 1.68 27.71 4.61
CA TYR A 486 1.80 27.58 6.06
C TYR A 486 3.24 27.82 6.53
N ILE A 487 4.22 27.29 5.79
CA ILE A 487 5.64 27.47 6.11
C ILE A 487 6.04 28.94 5.94
N ALA A 488 5.61 29.58 4.85
CA ALA A 488 5.88 30.99 4.58
C ALA A 488 5.26 31.93 5.63
N ALA A 489 4.17 31.52 6.29
CA ALA A 489 3.56 32.29 7.37
C ALA A 489 4.33 32.20 8.70
N GLN A 490 5.08 31.11 8.93
CA GLN A 490 5.77 30.85 10.20
C GLN A 490 7.29 31.08 10.14
N PHE A 491 7.88 31.01 8.94
CA PHE A 491 9.32 31.10 8.75
C PHE A 491 9.72 32.30 7.88
N PRO A 492 10.94 32.84 8.06
CA PRO A 492 11.45 33.92 7.22
C PRO A 492 11.57 33.54 5.74
N ALA A 493 11.52 34.52 4.84
CA ALA A 493 11.59 34.30 3.38
C ALA A 493 12.82 33.48 2.93
N TRP A 494 13.99 33.72 3.53
CA TRP A 494 15.23 32.98 3.20
C TRP A 494 15.12 31.47 3.48
N PHE A 495 14.28 31.06 4.43
CA PHE A 495 14.04 29.65 4.73
C PHE A 495 13.33 28.96 3.56
N MET A 496 12.33 29.64 2.99
CA MET A 496 11.62 29.18 1.81
C MET A 496 12.52 29.13 0.58
N GLU A 497 13.39 30.12 0.38
CA GLU A 497 14.40 30.11 -0.68
C GLU A 497 15.31 28.88 -0.56
N ALA A 498 15.86 28.61 0.63
CA ALA A 498 16.71 27.45 0.88
C ALA A 498 15.98 26.11 0.61
N LEU A 499 14.69 26.04 0.95
CA LEU A 499 13.87 24.85 0.69
C LEU A 499 13.63 24.64 -0.82
N VAL A 500 13.29 25.71 -1.54
CA VAL A 500 13.06 25.69 -3.00
C VAL A 500 14.34 25.30 -3.73
N GLU A 501 15.49 25.86 -3.35
CA GLU A 501 16.79 25.50 -3.92
C GLU A 501 17.15 24.03 -3.65
N GLN A 502 16.90 23.54 -2.44
CA GLN A 502 17.10 22.13 -2.09
C GLN A 502 16.24 21.20 -2.96
N ARG A 503 14.96 21.54 -3.20
CA ARG A 503 14.07 20.78 -4.10
C ARG A 503 14.58 20.79 -5.55
N ALA A 504 15.05 21.94 -6.04
CA ALA A 504 15.62 22.07 -7.38
C ALA A 504 16.91 21.24 -7.56
N LEU A 505 17.78 21.21 -6.55
CA LEU A 505 18.99 20.39 -6.55
C LEU A 505 18.68 18.89 -6.58
N MET A 506 17.71 18.45 -5.76
CA MET A 506 17.26 17.05 -5.74
C MET A 506 16.71 16.62 -7.10
N PHE A 507 15.87 17.46 -7.71
CA PHE A 507 15.33 17.25 -9.06
C PHE A 507 16.46 17.09 -10.09
N ARG A 508 17.37 18.07 -10.16
CA ARG A 508 18.46 18.08 -11.15
C ARG A 508 19.41 16.91 -10.99
N SER A 509 19.77 16.57 -9.75
CA SER A 509 20.63 15.43 -9.43
C SER A 509 20.03 14.12 -9.95
N ASP A 510 18.72 13.92 -9.76
CA ASP A 510 18.06 12.70 -10.22
C ASP A 510 17.86 12.66 -11.74
N CYS A 511 17.65 13.79 -12.40
CA CYS A 511 17.66 13.86 -13.86
C CYS A 511 19.01 13.39 -14.43
N LEU A 512 20.12 13.86 -13.87
CA LEU A 512 21.48 13.46 -14.28
C LEU A 512 21.78 11.99 -13.95
N ARG A 513 21.36 11.52 -12.77
CA ARG A 513 21.48 10.11 -12.38
C ARG A 513 20.75 9.20 -13.38
N SER A 514 19.49 9.50 -13.68
CA SER A 514 18.71 8.72 -14.64
C SER A 514 19.33 8.73 -16.03
N PHE A 515 19.81 9.89 -16.49
CA PHE A 515 20.57 10.00 -17.75
C PHE A 515 21.81 9.09 -17.76
N ALA A 516 22.61 9.09 -16.69
CA ALA A 516 23.80 8.26 -16.59
C ALA A 516 23.48 6.75 -16.69
N PHE A 517 22.47 6.27 -15.97
CA PHE A 517 22.04 4.87 -16.06
C PHE A 517 21.51 4.50 -17.46
N ILE A 518 20.78 5.42 -18.12
CA ILE A 518 20.29 5.25 -19.49
C ILE A 518 21.45 5.15 -20.49
N VAL A 519 22.48 5.98 -20.34
CA VAL A 519 23.70 5.92 -21.18
C VAL A 519 24.40 4.58 -20.99
N LEU A 520 24.63 4.15 -19.74
CA LEU A 520 25.32 2.90 -19.43
C LEU A 520 24.57 1.68 -19.97
N ALA A 521 23.25 1.61 -19.76
CA ALA A 521 22.41 0.53 -20.27
C ALA A 521 22.37 0.53 -21.81
N SER A 522 22.27 1.71 -22.44
CA SER A 522 22.29 1.83 -23.90
C SER A 522 23.61 1.36 -24.49
N LEU A 523 24.74 1.73 -23.88
CA LEU A 523 26.06 1.27 -24.28
C LEU A 523 26.18 -0.25 -24.13
N LEU A 524 25.70 -0.82 -23.03
CA LEU A 524 25.72 -2.27 -22.80
C LEU A 524 24.93 -3.03 -23.88
N ILE A 525 23.71 -2.57 -24.21
CA ILE A 525 22.88 -3.15 -25.28
C ILE A 525 23.58 -3.04 -26.63
N PHE A 526 24.19 -1.89 -26.93
CA PHE A 526 24.94 -1.67 -28.16
C PHE A 526 26.14 -2.61 -28.30
N LEU A 527 26.93 -2.78 -27.24
CA LEU A 527 28.09 -3.68 -27.23
C LEU A 527 27.68 -5.15 -27.38
N PHE A 528 26.57 -5.55 -26.76
CA PHE A 528 25.99 -6.87 -26.94
C PHE A 528 25.49 -7.10 -28.37
N ALA A 529 24.80 -6.12 -28.96
CA ALA A 529 24.36 -6.15 -30.35
C ALA A 529 25.52 -6.30 -31.35
N LYS A 530 26.69 -5.73 -31.01
CA LYS A 530 27.95 -5.88 -31.76
C LYS A 530 28.69 -7.19 -31.47
N LYS A 531 28.11 -8.10 -30.69
CA LYS A 531 28.69 -9.38 -30.25
C LYS A 531 30.04 -9.22 -29.54
N LYS A 532 30.29 -8.06 -28.91
CA LYS A 532 31.51 -7.80 -28.14
C LYS A 532 31.45 -8.39 -26.73
N ILE A 533 30.25 -8.70 -26.25
CA ILE A 533 29.98 -9.23 -24.90
C ILE A 533 29.20 -10.54 -25.01
N LYS A 534 29.58 -11.54 -24.21
CA LYS A 534 28.87 -12.83 -24.14
C LYS A 534 27.55 -12.68 -23.37
N PRO A 535 26.51 -13.48 -23.66
CA PRO A 535 25.21 -13.39 -22.97
C PRO A 535 25.30 -13.44 -21.45
N ALA A 536 26.13 -14.32 -20.87
CA ALA A 536 26.29 -14.41 -19.42
C ALA A 536 26.86 -13.13 -18.80
N LEU A 537 27.87 -12.53 -19.43
CA LEU A 537 28.48 -11.28 -18.97
C LEU A 537 27.52 -10.10 -19.14
N PHE A 538 26.74 -10.06 -20.23
CA PHE A 538 25.69 -9.06 -20.41
C PHE A 538 24.66 -9.13 -19.28
N THR A 539 24.14 -10.32 -18.98
CA THR A 539 23.14 -10.50 -17.93
C THR A 539 23.68 -10.10 -16.56
N LEU A 540 24.94 -10.43 -16.26
CA LEU A 540 25.59 -10.01 -15.02
C LEU A 540 25.71 -8.47 -14.92
N ILE A 541 26.25 -7.81 -15.95
CA ILE A 541 26.42 -6.34 -15.95
C ILE A 541 25.06 -5.65 -15.89
N LEU A 542 24.07 -6.11 -16.66
CA LEU A 542 22.72 -5.58 -16.61
C LEU A 542 22.12 -5.75 -15.21
N GLY A 543 22.31 -6.90 -14.57
CA GLY A 543 21.87 -7.16 -13.20
C GLY A 543 22.45 -6.16 -12.20
N VAL A 544 23.76 -5.89 -12.28
CA VAL A 544 24.44 -4.90 -11.44
C VAL A 544 23.93 -3.48 -11.71
N LEU A 545 23.75 -3.10 -12.98
CA LEU A 545 23.24 -1.77 -13.34
C LEU A 545 21.80 -1.56 -12.87
N VAL A 546 20.91 -2.55 -13.09
CA VAL A 546 19.52 -2.51 -12.60
C VAL A 546 19.48 -2.47 -11.09
N LEU A 547 20.29 -3.27 -10.41
CA LEU A 547 20.36 -3.23 -8.95
C LEU A 547 20.85 -1.87 -8.46
N GLY A 548 21.89 -1.30 -9.06
CA GLY A 548 22.39 0.04 -8.72
C GLY A 548 21.36 1.15 -8.98
N ASP A 549 20.64 1.07 -10.11
CA ASP A 549 19.55 1.99 -10.44
C ASP A 549 18.47 1.93 -9.35
N MET A 550 17.93 0.74 -9.08
CA MET A 550 16.78 0.61 -8.20
C MET A 550 17.14 0.69 -6.71
N TRP A 551 18.18 -0.01 -6.26
CA TRP A 551 18.56 -0.10 -4.85
C TRP A 551 18.88 1.27 -4.24
N LEU A 552 19.71 2.07 -4.92
CA LEU A 552 20.14 3.37 -4.41
C LEU A 552 18.95 4.32 -4.19
N VAL A 553 17.90 4.19 -4.99
CA VAL A 553 16.66 4.98 -4.84
C VAL A 553 15.80 4.42 -3.71
N ASN A 554 15.58 3.11 -3.67
CA ASN A 554 14.79 2.49 -2.60
C ASN A 554 15.32 2.80 -1.21
N ARG A 555 16.65 2.80 -1.04
CA ARG A 555 17.31 3.11 0.24
C ARG A 555 17.04 4.53 0.75
N ARG A 556 16.53 5.44 -0.08
CA ARG A 556 16.08 6.75 0.38
C ARG A 556 14.79 6.66 1.20
N TYR A 557 13.95 5.65 0.92
CA TYR A 557 12.61 5.48 1.49
C TYR A 557 12.53 4.33 2.50
N PHE A 558 13.38 3.31 2.34
CA PHE A 558 13.47 2.20 3.28
C PHE A 558 14.93 1.90 3.59
N ASN A 559 15.37 2.38 4.76
CA ASN A 559 16.73 2.23 5.29
C ASN A 559 16.80 1.86 6.77
N GLU A 560 18.03 1.82 7.32
CA GLU A 560 18.32 1.45 8.71
C GLU A 560 17.53 2.26 9.74
N ASN A 561 17.17 3.50 9.44
CA ASN A 561 16.47 4.38 10.39
C ASN A 561 15.05 3.91 10.72
N HIS A 562 14.50 2.99 9.93
CA HIS A 562 13.20 2.38 10.20
C HIS A 562 13.29 1.17 11.14
N PHE A 563 14.51 0.72 11.44
CA PHE A 563 14.74 -0.43 12.31
C PHE A 563 15.13 0.01 13.71
N VAL A 564 14.30 -0.37 14.66
CA VAL A 564 14.51 -0.13 16.08
C VAL A 564 14.84 -1.44 16.79
N THR A 565 15.45 -1.37 17.96
CA THR A 565 15.61 -2.57 18.80
C THR A 565 14.25 -3.10 19.23
N LYS A 566 14.15 -4.39 19.50
CA LYS A 566 12.90 -4.97 20.03
C LYS A 566 12.45 -4.26 21.31
N LYS A 567 13.39 -3.90 22.19
CA LYS A 567 13.11 -3.12 23.39
C LYS A 567 12.46 -1.78 23.05
N GLU A 568 13.05 -0.98 22.16
CA GLU A 568 12.46 0.31 21.72
C GLU A 568 11.09 0.14 21.06
N ASN A 569 10.90 -0.92 20.28
CA ASN A 569 9.59 -1.21 19.72
C ASN A 569 8.56 -1.53 20.82
N ASP A 570 8.97 -2.28 21.83
CA ASP A 570 8.11 -2.66 22.96
C ASP A 570 7.88 -1.45 23.90
N LEU A 571 8.80 -0.49 23.96
CA LEU A 571 8.64 0.78 24.69
C LEU A 571 7.47 1.62 24.14
N TYR A 572 7.04 1.43 22.90
CA TYR A 572 5.84 2.10 22.37
C TYR A 572 4.60 1.83 23.25
N PHE A 573 4.52 0.60 23.79
CA PHE A 573 3.48 0.20 24.73
C PHE A 573 4.00 0.18 26.17
N GLN A 574 5.05 0.93 26.51
CA GLN A 574 5.42 1.10 27.91
C GLN A 574 4.27 1.84 28.62
N LYS A 575 3.82 1.32 29.77
CA LYS A 575 2.78 1.97 30.58
C LYS A 575 3.22 3.37 31.00
N TYR A 576 2.30 4.33 30.88
CA TYR A 576 2.45 5.66 31.45
C TYR A 576 1.95 5.69 32.89
N ALA A 577 2.38 6.71 33.65
CA ALA A 577 2.02 6.85 35.07
C ALA A 577 0.50 6.86 35.31
N TYR A 578 -0.26 7.58 34.46
CA TYR A 578 -1.73 7.59 34.55
C TYR A 578 -2.35 6.22 34.24
N GLU A 579 -1.74 5.42 33.36
CA GLU A 579 -2.22 4.07 33.04
C GLU A 579 -1.99 3.14 34.24
N GLU A 580 -0.84 3.25 34.91
CA GLU A 580 -0.56 2.49 36.14
C GLU A 580 -1.50 2.85 37.28
N GLU A 581 -1.89 4.13 37.38
CA GLU A 581 -2.86 4.58 38.37
C GLU A 581 -4.26 4.02 38.09
N ILE A 582 -4.75 4.17 36.85
CA ILE A 582 -6.07 3.65 36.45
C ILE A 582 -6.13 2.13 36.60
N LEU A 583 -5.06 1.40 36.27
CA LEU A 583 -5.01 -0.06 36.37
C LEU A 583 -5.04 -0.61 37.82
N LYS A 584 -4.97 0.25 38.84
CA LYS A 584 -5.26 -0.15 40.24
C LYS A 584 -6.74 -0.39 40.48
N ASP A 585 -7.59 0.20 39.64
CA ASP A 585 -9.03 -0.03 39.66
C ASP A 585 -9.35 -1.45 39.19
N THR A 586 -9.98 -2.23 40.07
CA THR A 586 -10.29 -3.63 39.80
C THR A 586 -11.60 -3.83 39.04
N ASP A 587 -12.37 -2.77 38.78
CA ASP A 587 -13.58 -2.87 37.96
C ASP A 587 -13.21 -3.28 36.51
N PRO A 588 -13.65 -4.45 36.02
CA PRO A 588 -13.25 -4.92 34.70
C PRO A 588 -13.97 -4.18 33.56
N HIS A 589 -14.94 -3.31 33.82
CA HIS A 589 -15.84 -2.76 32.78
C HIS A 589 -15.87 -1.24 32.66
N PHE A 590 -15.10 -0.51 33.46
CA PHE A 590 -15.00 0.94 33.27
C PHE A 590 -14.42 1.29 31.90
N ARG A 591 -14.78 2.48 31.40
CA ARG A 591 -14.20 3.02 30.16
C ARG A 591 -13.44 4.31 30.40
N VAL A 592 -12.55 4.63 29.46
CA VAL A 592 -11.69 5.82 29.52
C VAL A 592 -11.85 6.67 28.26
N LEU A 593 -11.69 7.99 28.43
CA LEU A 593 -11.58 8.96 27.35
C LEU A 593 -10.21 9.63 27.43
N ASN A 594 -9.39 9.52 26.39
CA ASN A 594 -8.07 10.13 26.37
C ASN A 594 -8.04 11.38 25.48
N LEU A 595 -8.00 12.56 26.10
CA LEU A 595 -7.96 13.86 25.41
C LEU A 595 -6.54 14.37 25.15
N THR A 596 -5.50 13.68 25.64
CA THR A 596 -4.09 14.04 25.43
C THR A 596 -3.55 13.58 24.07
N THR A 597 -4.38 12.91 23.28
CA THR A 597 -4.04 12.34 21.97
C THR A 597 -5.17 12.60 20.99
N ASN A 598 -5.00 12.20 19.73
CA ASN A 598 -6.11 12.18 18.77
C ASN A 598 -7.04 11.01 19.07
N THR A 599 -7.95 11.21 20.04
CA THR A 599 -8.83 10.21 20.67
C THR A 599 -9.48 9.22 19.71
N PHE A 600 -9.92 9.69 18.54
CA PHE A 600 -10.67 8.90 17.55
C PHE A 600 -9.81 8.48 16.35
N ASN A 601 -8.49 8.63 16.45
CA ASN A 601 -7.50 8.21 15.45
C ASN A 601 -6.22 7.61 16.09
N GLU A 602 -6.34 6.98 17.25
CA GLU A 602 -5.27 6.22 17.90
C GLU A 602 -5.82 4.95 18.57
N SER A 603 -4.99 3.93 18.81
CA SER A 603 -5.41 2.70 19.50
C SER A 603 -4.43 2.26 20.60
N ARG A 604 -3.43 3.08 20.93
CA ARG A 604 -2.49 2.81 22.01
C ARG A 604 -3.21 2.80 23.36
N THR A 605 -4.14 3.72 23.59
CA THR A 605 -4.96 3.72 24.83
C THR A 605 -5.68 2.38 25.00
N SER A 606 -6.22 1.82 23.90
CA SER A 606 -6.92 0.54 23.86
C SER A 606 -6.05 -0.69 24.15
N TYR A 607 -4.72 -0.53 24.23
CA TYR A 607 -3.81 -1.63 24.56
C TYR A 607 -3.95 -2.06 26.03
N TYR A 608 -4.08 -1.09 26.95
CA TYR A 608 -4.20 -1.35 28.38
C TYR A 608 -5.57 -1.00 28.97
N LEU A 609 -6.28 -0.04 28.38
CA LEU A 609 -7.51 0.53 28.92
C LEU A 609 -8.65 0.37 27.93
N LYS A 610 -9.90 0.35 28.42
CA LYS A 610 -11.09 0.28 27.57
C LYS A 610 -11.47 1.67 27.08
N SER A 611 -10.96 2.07 25.93
CA SER A 611 -11.20 3.39 25.36
C SER A 611 -12.59 3.50 24.75
N ILE A 612 -13.31 4.60 25.02
CA ILE A 612 -14.46 4.98 24.19
C ILE A 612 -14.00 5.54 22.83
N GLY A 613 -12.73 5.93 22.72
CA GLY A 613 -12.06 6.27 21.47
C GLY A 613 -11.51 5.04 20.75
N GLY A 614 -10.56 5.26 19.85
CA GLY A 614 -9.93 4.21 19.06
C GLY A 614 -9.63 4.65 17.62
N TYR A 615 -8.91 3.80 16.89
CA TYR A 615 -8.72 3.92 15.44
C TYR A 615 -9.17 2.63 14.76
N HIS A 616 -10.14 2.73 13.85
CA HIS A 616 -10.44 1.67 12.90
C HIS A 616 -11.09 2.28 11.65
N ALA A 617 -10.58 1.93 10.47
CA ALA A 617 -10.99 2.57 9.22
C ALA A 617 -12.39 2.13 8.73
N ALA A 618 -12.99 1.12 9.37
CA ALA A 618 -14.34 0.62 9.12
C ALA A 618 -15.10 0.49 10.45
N LYS A 619 -15.07 1.53 11.28
CA LYS A 619 -15.90 1.62 12.50
C LYS A 619 -17.39 1.71 12.15
N LEU A 620 -18.24 1.26 13.07
CA LEU A 620 -19.70 1.25 12.91
C LEU A 620 -20.23 2.68 12.72
N ARG A 621 -21.19 2.85 11.81
CA ARG A 621 -21.77 4.17 11.48
C ARG A 621 -22.44 4.80 12.69
N ARG A 622 -23.25 4.04 13.44
CA ARG A 622 -23.92 4.52 14.66
C ARG A 622 -22.94 5.06 15.71
N TYR A 623 -21.78 4.45 15.85
CA TYR A 623 -20.76 4.95 16.78
C TYR A 623 -20.04 6.19 16.22
N GLN A 624 -19.84 6.27 14.90
CA GLN A 624 -19.34 7.48 14.26
C GLN A 624 -20.31 8.66 14.46
N ASP A 625 -21.61 8.43 14.31
CA ASP A 625 -22.65 9.44 14.59
C ASP A 625 -22.57 9.91 16.05
N LEU A 626 -22.43 8.99 17.01
CA LEU A 626 -22.21 9.32 18.42
C LEU A 626 -20.94 10.15 18.64
N ILE A 627 -19.84 9.83 17.94
CA ILE A 627 -18.59 10.61 18.00
C ILE A 627 -18.82 12.04 17.51
N ASP A 628 -19.43 12.19 16.34
CA ASP A 628 -19.56 13.48 15.66
C ASP A 628 -20.55 14.39 16.40
N GLU A 629 -21.67 13.84 16.84
CA GLU A 629 -22.75 14.61 17.48
C GLU A 629 -22.46 14.89 18.96
N HIS A 630 -21.88 13.93 19.70
CA HIS A 630 -21.82 14.00 21.16
C HIS A 630 -20.41 13.96 21.72
N LEU A 631 -19.59 12.97 21.35
CA LEU A 631 -18.30 12.77 22.04
C LEU A 631 -17.30 13.88 21.71
N THR A 632 -17.26 14.35 20.47
CA THR A 632 -16.40 15.48 20.05
C THR A 632 -16.82 16.79 20.73
N GLN A 633 -18.11 16.92 21.07
CA GLN A 633 -18.66 18.08 21.78
C GLN A 633 -18.61 17.93 23.30
N MET A 634 -17.97 16.87 23.82
CA MET A 634 -17.86 16.60 25.26
C MET A 634 -19.23 16.52 25.96
N ASN A 635 -20.25 15.95 25.31
CA ASN A 635 -21.56 15.72 25.94
C ASN A 635 -21.42 14.73 27.11
N MET A 636 -21.47 15.25 28.35
CA MET A 636 -21.33 14.45 29.57
C MET A 636 -22.40 13.38 29.73
N ASN A 637 -23.64 13.63 29.28
CA ASN A 637 -24.71 12.64 29.32
C ASN A 637 -24.33 11.38 28.53
N ALA A 638 -23.84 11.57 27.30
CA ALA A 638 -23.38 10.47 26.47
C ALA A 638 -22.16 9.75 27.09
N LEU A 639 -21.21 10.49 27.66
CA LEU A 639 -20.06 9.91 28.36
C LEU A 639 -20.47 9.07 29.57
N ASN A 640 -21.45 9.54 30.34
CA ASN A 640 -22.01 8.88 31.51
C ASN A 640 -22.71 7.56 31.13
N MET A 641 -23.50 7.58 30.05
CA MET A 641 -24.13 6.39 29.46
C MET A 641 -23.12 5.34 28.97
N LEU A 642 -21.98 5.78 28.45
CA LEU A 642 -20.90 4.87 28.01
C LEU A 642 -20.07 4.30 29.18
N ASN A 643 -20.45 4.54 30.43
CA ASN A 643 -19.68 4.14 31.61
C ASN A 643 -18.24 4.70 31.60
N THR A 644 -18.07 5.93 31.14
CA THR A 644 -16.75 6.59 31.08
C THR A 644 -16.36 7.04 32.48
N LYS A 645 -15.43 6.33 33.12
CA LYS A 645 -14.98 6.59 34.50
C LYS A 645 -13.80 7.53 34.57
N TYR A 646 -12.86 7.44 33.65
CA TYR A 646 -11.65 8.25 33.65
C TYR A 646 -11.55 9.10 32.39
N ILE A 647 -11.40 10.41 32.56
CA ILE A 647 -11.11 11.36 31.48
C ILE A 647 -9.66 11.82 31.66
N ILE A 648 -8.80 11.44 30.73
CA ILE A 648 -7.37 11.74 30.79
C ILE A 648 -7.14 13.08 30.07
N VAL A 649 -6.66 14.06 30.82
CA VAL A 649 -6.39 15.42 30.33
C VAL A 649 -4.92 15.78 30.52
N GLU A 650 -4.45 16.78 29.78
CA GLU A 650 -3.11 17.31 29.95
C GLU A 650 -3.14 18.45 30.97
N GLN A 651 -2.40 18.31 32.06
CA GLN A 651 -2.23 19.33 33.09
C GLN A 651 -0.73 19.55 33.32
N ASP A 652 -0.26 20.79 33.17
CA ASP A 652 1.16 21.17 33.31
C ASP A 652 2.12 20.30 32.48
N GLY A 653 1.71 19.92 31.27
CA GLY A 653 2.47 19.07 30.36
C GLY A 653 2.50 17.59 30.75
N THR A 654 1.68 17.17 31.73
CA THR A 654 1.57 15.78 32.20
C THR A 654 0.14 15.28 32.01
N ALA A 655 0.00 14.07 31.47
CA ALA A 655 -1.31 13.41 31.37
C ALA A 655 -1.77 12.92 32.74
N VAL A 656 -2.94 13.38 33.19
CA VAL A 656 -3.54 13.05 34.50
C VAL A 656 -4.98 12.53 34.32
N PRO A 657 -5.39 11.49 35.07
CA PRO A 657 -6.74 10.96 35.00
C PRO A 657 -7.70 11.75 35.92
N MET A 658 -8.77 12.30 35.37
CA MET A 658 -9.88 12.88 36.13
C MET A 658 -11.01 11.87 36.29
N LEU A 659 -11.55 11.76 37.49
CA LEU A 659 -12.65 10.85 37.80
C LEU A 659 -13.98 11.47 37.36
N ASN A 660 -14.79 10.69 36.64
CA ASN A 660 -16.18 10.97 36.37
C ASN A 660 -17.07 10.17 37.35
N GLU A 661 -17.63 10.86 38.34
CA GLU A 661 -18.48 10.27 39.37
C GLU A 661 -19.92 10.02 38.88
N GLU A 662 -20.35 10.71 37.82
CA GLU A 662 -21.72 10.67 37.29
C GLU A 662 -21.97 9.53 36.29
N ARG A 663 -20.97 8.67 36.05
CA ARG A 663 -21.13 7.52 35.14
C ARG A 663 -22.25 6.59 35.63
N LEU A 664 -23.04 6.06 34.70
CA LEU A 664 -24.24 5.29 35.02
C LEU A 664 -23.97 3.78 35.21
N GLY A 665 -22.72 3.34 35.03
CA GLY A 665 -22.35 1.93 35.11
C GLY A 665 -22.67 1.14 33.83
N ASN A 666 -22.69 -0.18 33.94
CA ASN A 666 -22.89 -1.06 32.77
C ASN A 666 -24.35 -1.15 32.32
N ALA A 667 -25.28 -0.94 33.24
CA ALA A 667 -26.71 -0.90 33.03
C ALA A 667 -27.34 -0.15 34.22
N TRP A 668 -28.40 0.61 33.96
CA TRP A 668 -29.16 1.34 34.95
C TRP A 668 -30.65 1.34 34.56
N PHE A 669 -31.51 1.66 35.52
CA PHE A 669 -32.95 1.82 35.27
C PHE A 669 -33.28 3.30 35.06
N VAL A 670 -34.32 3.56 34.29
CA VAL A 670 -34.90 4.89 34.08
C VAL A 670 -36.34 4.90 34.56
N ASP A 671 -36.82 6.06 34.95
CA ASP A 671 -38.19 6.29 35.43
C ASP A 671 -39.16 6.56 34.27
N GLU A 672 -38.67 7.15 33.18
CA GLU A 672 -39.46 7.58 32.03
C GLU A 672 -38.77 7.25 30.70
N ILE A 673 -39.58 6.97 29.66
CA ILE A 673 -39.13 6.82 28.27
C ILE A 673 -39.87 7.85 27.42
N ILE A 674 -39.13 8.79 26.82
CA ILE A 674 -39.65 9.76 25.87
C ILE A 674 -39.53 9.17 24.46
N LEU A 675 -40.67 9.01 23.80
CA LEU A 675 -40.72 8.60 22.40
C LEU A 675 -40.64 9.82 21.49
N VAL A 676 -39.76 9.78 20.50
CA VAL A 676 -39.55 10.86 19.52
C VAL A 676 -39.77 10.36 18.10
N GLU A 677 -40.09 11.26 17.17
CA GLU A 677 -40.50 10.86 15.82
C GLU A 677 -39.34 10.61 14.86
N THR A 678 -38.14 11.11 15.18
CA THR A 678 -36.97 11.03 14.28
C THR A 678 -35.66 10.71 15.01
N PRO A 679 -34.70 10.07 14.33
CA PRO A 679 -33.35 9.83 14.87
C PRO A 679 -32.61 11.13 15.26
N ASN A 680 -32.86 12.24 14.55
CA ASN A 680 -32.32 13.55 14.91
C ASN A 680 -32.80 13.99 16.28
N GLN A 681 -34.11 13.90 16.53
CA GLN A 681 -34.69 14.24 17.83
C GLN A 681 -34.18 13.31 18.92
N GLU A 682 -34.01 12.01 18.62
CA GLU A 682 -33.46 11.03 19.57
C GLU A 682 -32.04 11.42 20.00
N SER A 683 -31.18 11.76 19.04
CA SER A 683 -29.82 12.22 19.31
C SER A 683 -29.82 13.57 20.03
N ASP A 684 -30.59 14.55 19.56
CA ASP A 684 -30.58 15.90 20.13
C ASP A 684 -31.03 15.91 21.60
N MET A 685 -32.04 15.11 21.95
CA MET A 685 -32.53 15.00 23.32
C MET A 685 -31.49 14.46 24.30
N LEU A 686 -30.46 13.73 23.86
CA LEU A 686 -29.36 13.31 24.74
C LEU A 686 -28.57 14.50 25.32
N ARG A 687 -28.75 15.72 24.81
CA ARG A 687 -28.15 16.95 25.36
C ARG A 687 -28.99 17.56 26.49
N ASP A 688 -30.29 17.26 26.51
CA ASP A 688 -31.27 17.95 27.34
C ASP A 688 -31.81 17.08 28.48
N ILE A 689 -31.86 15.75 28.29
CA ILE A 689 -32.34 14.81 29.31
C ILE A 689 -31.30 14.52 30.39
N ASP A 690 -31.75 14.09 31.57
CA ASP A 690 -30.92 13.36 32.51
C ASP A 690 -30.99 11.86 32.18
N PRO A 691 -29.93 11.26 31.61
CA PRO A 691 -29.93 9.85 31.24
C PRO A 691 -30.04 8.91 32.45
N ALA A 692 -29.81 9.38 33.68
CA ALA A 692 -29.97 8.57 34.89
C ALA A 692 -31.43 8.22 35.17
N THR A 693 -32.38 9.07 34.74
CA THR A 693 -33.81 8.91 35.04
C THR A 693 -34.69 8.88 33.79
N VAL A 694 -34.21 9.35 32.64
CA VAL A 694 -34.99 9.43 31.40
C VAL A 694 -34.24 8.74 30.26
N ALA A 695 -34.91 7.86 29.53
CA ALA A 695 -34.45 7.36 28.24
C ALA A 695 -35.21 8.03 27.10
N VAL A 696 -34.57 8.14 25.94
CA VAL A 696 -35.20 8.59 24.70
C VAL A 696 -35.08 7.48 23.68
N ALA A 697 -36.16 7.22 22.95
CA ALA A 697 -36.17 6.23 21.87
C ALA A 697 -36.96 6.75 20.67
N ASP A 698 -36.48 6.46 19.47
CA ASP A 698 -37.27 6.63 18.25
C ASP A 698 -38.55 5.78 18.33
N VAL A 699 -39.69 6.35 17.94
CA VAL A 699 -41.02 5.71 17.94
C VAL A 699 -41.04 4.37 17.20
N LYS A 700 -40.13 4.14 16.24
CA LYS A 700 -39.97 2.84 15.57
C LYS A 700 -39.61 1.70 16.54
N PHE A 701 -39.11 2.02 17.72
CA PHE A 701 -38.76 1.06 18.77
C PHE A 701 -39.84 0.95 19.86
N ALA A 702 -40.99 1.62 19.72
CA ALA A 702 -42.03 1.62 20.76
C ALA A 702 -42.63 0.23 21.06
N ASP A 703 -42.54 -0.72 20.13
CA ASP A 703 -43.03 -2.09 20.28
C ASP A 703 -42.02 -3.04 20.97
N PHE A 704 -40.77 -2.59 21.14
CA PHE A 704 -39.68 -3.33 21.78
C PHE A 704 -39.61 -3.00 23.28
#